data_AF-K3XEG7-F1
#
_entry.id   AF-K3XEG7-F1
#
_cell.length_a   1.000
_cell.length_b   1.000
_cell.length_c   1.000
_cell.angle_alpha   90.00
_cell.angle_beta   90.00
_cell.angle_gamma   90.00
#
_symmetry.space_group_name_H-M   'P 1'
#
loop_
_entity.id
_entity.type
_entity.pdbx_description
1 polymer ?
#
loop_
_entity_poly.entity_id
_entity_poly.type
_entity_poly.pdbx_seq_one_letter_code
_entity_poly.pdbx_strand_id
1 'polypeptide(L)'
;MRARALCLALLAAAAAALPRSASIDSIGLGASIAGNQTLVSPGGVFALGFFTPDAAEPGRRYLGIWFNSILEPRPTVVWVANRQSPLVDSPGILRVSAGGRLVVLDGNNGTVWSSAAPTLNVTTGATARLLDDGNLVLSADGSGSEQSVAWQSFDYPTDTLLPGMKLGVDTRAGITRNITSWSGPDDPSPGAYTFKLVLGGLPQFFLLRGTTRIYTSGPWNGEILTGVPYLKSNDFTFKVVWGPDETYYSYSIGATSLLSRLVVGGDAGQVQRFVWVNGAWSSFWYYPTDPCDNYAKCGAFGYCDPDQTTQCNCLPGFRPRSPQQWNLRDGSGGCVRSTSLSCGGGGGNGSSDGFWVVNRMKLPEATNATVYAGMTLEQCRQVCLSNCSCRAYAAANVSGGASRGCVIWAVDLLDMRQYTKFVQDVYIRLAQSEIDALNAAAAAANSRSSPSKRVVIAVVAAVAGVLLLLAVGCCCCCVWRKRRKRQGETGSSAPGGGADDVLPIRVRKHPALDEDWRSAEKDVDLPLFDLDVVLTATDNFALHNKIGEGGFGPVYMGKLEDGQEVAVKRLSRRSMQGAVEFKNEVKLIAKLQHRNLVRLLGCCIDEDERMILYEYMHNQSLDTFIFDEGKRRLLRWQKRFDIILGIARGLQYLHEDSRFRIIHRDLKASNVLLDRNMVPKISDFGIARMFGGDQTTEHTKKVIGTYGYMSPEYAMDGVFSMKSDIYSFGVMVLEIITGKRNRGFYEVELDLNLLRYAWMLWKEGRSVDLLDEVMDGSFNYSEVLRCIQVALLCVEVQPRNRPLMSSVVMMLASENATVPEPNEPGVNIGKNTSDTESSQGLTANNVTITAIDAR
;
A
#
# COMPACT_ATOMS: atom_id res chain seq x y z
N MET A 1 -35.47 -35.65 -41.48
CA MET A 1 -34.54 -34.82 -40.67
C MET A 1 -35.07 -33.43 -40.34
N ARG A 2 -35.73 -32.69 -41.25
CA ARG A 2 -36.26 -31.34 -40.97
C ARG A 2 -37.38 -31.25 -39.92
N ALA A 3 -38.25 -32.26 -39.81
CA ALA A 3 -39.33 -32.28 -38.81
C ALA A 3 -38.84 -32.46 -37.36
N ARG A 4 -37.75 -33.22 -37.13
CA ARG A 4 -37.15 -33.40 -35.80
C ARG A 4 -36.46 -32.13 -35.31
N ALA A 5 -35.82 -31.38 -36.21
CA ALA A 5 -35.20 -30.10 -35.88
C ALA A 5 -36.24 -29.04 -35.50
N LEU A 6 -37.41 -29.05 -36.14
CA LEU A 6 -38.50 -28.13 -35.82
C LEU A 6 -39.13 -28.44 -34.44
N CYS A 7 -39.33 -29.73 -34.11
CA CYS A 7 -39.83 -30.11 -32.78
C CYS A 7 -38.85 -29.78 -31.66
N LEU A 8 -37.54 -29.94 -31.88
CA LEU A 8 -36.51 -29.56 -30.90
C LEU A 8 -36.44 -28.03 -30.71
N ALA A 9 -36.60 -27.25 -31.78
CA ALA A 9 -36.66 -25.79 -31.68
C ALA A 9 -37.93 -25.31 -30.97
N LEU A 10 -39.08 -25.95 -31.21
CA LEU A 10 -40.35 -25.65 -30.53
C LEU A 10 -40.34 -26.05 -29.05
N LEU A 11 -39.70 -27.17 -28.69
CA LEU A 11 -39.50 -27.58 -27.30
C LEU A 11 -38.52 -26.64 -26.56
N ALA A 12 -37.47 -26.17 -27.23
CA ALA A 12 -36.55 -25.17 -26.67
C ALA A 12 -37.23 -23.79 -26.49
N ALA A 13 -38.08 -23.39 -27.43
CA ALA A 13 -38.88 -22.16 -27.32
C ALA A 13 -39.96 -22.26 -26.24
N ALA A 14 -40.58 -23.43 -26.05
CA ALA A 14 -41.53 -23.68 -24.97
C ALA A 14 -40.86 -23.72 -23.59
N ALA A 15 -39.63 -24.24 -23.49
CA ALA A 15 -38.83 -24.18 -22.27
C ALA A 15 -38.38 -22.74 -21.93
N ALA A 16 -38.16 -21.90 -22.94
CA ALA A 16 -37.85 -20.47 -22.76
C ALA A 16 -39.09 -19.60 -22.45
N ALA A 17 -40.30 -20.13 -22.62
CA ALA A 17 -41.58 -19.46 -22.37
C ALA A 17 -42.23 -19.84 -21.01
N LEU A 18 -41.58 -20.70 -20.21
CA LEU A 18 -41.95 -20.86 -18.81
C LEU A 18 -41.63 -19.53 -18.08
N PRO A 19 -42.60 -18.90 -17.39
CA PRO A 19 -42.28 -17.74 -16.56
C PRO A 19 -41.21 -18.17 -15.55
N ARG A 20 -40.08 -17.45 -15.50
CA ARG A 20 -39.17 -17.53 -14.36
C ARG A 20 -40.03 -17.31 -13.12
N SER A 21 -40.12 -18.32 -12.24
CA SER A 21 -40.80 -18.20 -10.96
C SER A 21 -40.38 -16.87 -10.33
N ALA A 22 -41.34 -15.98 -10.05
CA ALA A 22 -41.06 -14.75 -9.32
C ALA A 22 -40.30 -15.16 -8.04
N SER A 23 -39.06 -14.70 -7.89
CA SER A 23 -38.26 -15.03 -6.73
C SER A 23 -38.91 -14.35 -5.53
N ILE A 24 -39.35 -15.14 -4.57
CA ILE A 24 -39.98 -14.64 -3.35
C ILE A 24 -38.85 -14.22 -2.41
N ASP A 25 -38.83 -12.95 -2.00
CA ASP A 25 -37.86 -12.39 -1.03
C ASP A 25 -38.37 -12.50 0.42
N SER A 26 -39.66 -12.80 0.59
CA SER A 26 -40.35 -12.70 1.87
C SER A 26 -41.46 -13.74 2.06
N ILE A 27 -41.66 -14.18 3.31
CA ILE A 27 -42.77 -15.06 3.72
C ILE A 27 -43.61 -14.38 4.80
N GLY A 28 -44.92 -14.39 4.62
CA GLY A 28 -45.88 -13.90 5.61
C GLY A 28 -46.15 -14.90 6.72
N LEU A 29 -46.96 -14.47 7.70
CA LEU A 29 -47.44 -15.35 8.76
C LEU A 29 -48.13 -16.60 8.23
N GLY A 30 -47.76 -17.76 8.78
CA GLY A 30 -48.33 -19.04 8.40
C GLY A 30 -47.81 -19.59 7.07
N ALA A 31 -47.20 -18.78 6.20
CA ALA A 31 -46.53 -19.23 4.99
C ALA A 31 -45.22 -19.97 5.31
N SER A 32 -44.80 -20.85 4.40
CA SER A 32 -43.64 -21.69 4.59
C SER A 32 -42.87 -21.92 3.29
N ILE A 33 -41.56 -22.11 3.40
CA ILE A 33 -40.74 -22.71 2.33
C ILE A 33 -40.37 -24.14 2.73
N ALA A 34 -40.41 -25.06 1.77
CA ALA A 34 -40.13 -26.47 2.00
C ALA A 34 -39.20 -27.04 0.92
N GLY A 35 -38.41 -28.05 1.31
CA GLY A 35 -37.56 -28.80 0.37
C GLY A 35 -36.54 -27.91 -0.33
N ASN A 36 -36.62 -27.82 -1.66
CA ASN A 36 -35.66 -27.08 -2.50
C ASN A 36 -36.10 -25.62 -2.79
N GLN A 37 -37.18 -25.15 -2.15
CA GLN A 37 -37.60 -23.76 -2.27
C GLN A 37 -36.62 -22.83 -1.56
N THR A 38 -36.33 -21.70 -2.18
CA THR A 38 -35.43 -20.67 -1.63
C THR A 38 -36.11 -19.32 -1.59
N LEU A 39 -35.70 -18.48 -0.63
CA LEU A 39 -35.92 -17.03 -0.70
C LEU A 39 -34.68 -16.39 -1.29
N VAL A 40 -34.86 -15.45 -2.21
CA VAL A 40 -33.75 -14.72 -2.84
C VAL A 40 -33.91 -13.25 -2.53
N SER A 41 -32.84 -12.60 -2.11
CA SER A 41 -32.86 -11.17 -1.78
C SER A 41 -33.26 -10.33 -3.01
N PRO A 42 -33.85 -9.13 -2.85
CA PRO A 42 -34.39 -8.34 -3.97
C PRO A 42 -33.41 -8.08 -5.12
N GLY A 43 -32.15 -7.77 -4.82
CA GLY A 43 -31.06 -7.59 -5.77
C GLY A 43 -30.37 -8.88 -6.21
N GLY A 44 -30.83 -10.04 -5.74
CA GLY A 44 -30.32 -11.35 -6.14
C GLY A 44 -28.94 -11.71 -5.56
N VAL A 45 -28.48 -11.00 -4.52
CA VAL A 45 -27.15 -11.16 -3.91
C VAL A 45 -27.09 -12.39 -3.01
N PHE A 46 -28.10 -12.58 -2.17
CA PHE A 46 -28.17 -13.67 -1.20
C PHE A 46 -29.38 -14.57 -1.44
N ALA A 47 -29.25 -15.84 -1.06
CA ALA A 47 -30.34 -16.79 -1.04
C ALA A 47 -30.40 -17.49 0.33
N LEU A 48 -31.62 -17.80 0.79
CA LEU A 48 -31.92 -18.58 1.99
C LEU A 48 -32.63 -19.86 1.57
N GLY A 49 -32.21 -21.00 2.13
CA GLY A 49 -32.90 -22.28 1.94
C GLY A 49 -32.24 -23.44 2.64
N PHE A 50 -32.71 -24.66 2.34
CA PHE A 50 -32.13 -25.88 2.90
C PHE A 50 -30.95 -26.35 2.07
N PHE A 51 -29.85 -26.72 2.74
CA PHE A 51 -28.65 -27.26 2.12
C PHE A 51 -28.08 -28.44 2.91
N THR A 52 -27.23 -29.21 2.24
CA THR A 52 -26.47 -30.33 2.81
C THR A 52 -24.98 -30.01 2.60
N PRO A 53 -24.18 -29.84 3.67
CA PRO A 53 -22.77 -29.48 3.55
C PRO A 53 -21.92 -30.60 2.93
N ASP A 54 -22.08 -31.85 3.40
CA ASP A 54 -21.39 -33.02 2.86
C ASP A 54 -22.28 -33.81 1.90
N ALA A 55 -21.86 -33.93 0.65
CA ALA A 55 -22.56 -34.78 -0.33
C ALA A 55 -22.50 -36.27 0.02
N ALA A 56 -21.54 -36.70 0.84
CA ALA A 56 -21.40 -38.08 1.32
C ALA A 56 -22.28 -38.42 2.54
N GLU A 57 -22.72 -37.41 3.31
CA GLU A 57 -23.70 -37.55 4.41
C GLU A 57 -25.02 -36.81 4.10
N PRO A 58 -25.80 -37.26 3.09
CA PRO A 58 -27.03 -36.58 2.66
C PRO A 58 -28.13 -36.53 3.73
N GLY A 59 -27.99 -37.34 4.80
CA GLY A 59 -28.95 -37.42 5.89
C GLY A 59 -29.04 -36.15 6.74
N ARG A 60 -28.05 -35.24 6.71
CA ARG A 60 -28.06 -34.01 7.53
C ARG A 60 -28.36 -32.77 6.70
N ARG A 61 -29.44 -32.06 7.06
CA ARG A 61 -29.86 -30.82 6.40
C ARG A 61 -29.92 -29.63 7.34
N TYR A 62 -29.56 -28.48 6.79
CA TYR A 62 -29.52 -27.22 7.52
C TYR A 62 -30.23 -26.12 6.73
N LEU A 63 -30.84 -25.18 7.44
CA LEU A 63 -31.31 -23.92 6.88
C LEU A 63 -30.16 -22.91 6.95
N GLY A 64 -29.78 -22.33 5.81
CA GLY A 64 -28.70 -21.35 5.75
C GLY A 64 -28.89 -20.27 4.70
N ILE A 65 -28.07 -19.23 4.81
CA ILE A 65 -27.97 -18.13 3.85
C ILE A 65 -26.63 -18.25 3.13
N TRP A 66 -26.60 -18.07 1.82
CA TRP A 66 -25.40 -18.10 0.99
C TRP A 66 -25.43 -17.02 -0.10
N PHE A 67 -24.27 -16.75 -0.70
CA PHE A 67 -24.17 -15.90 -1.90
C PHE A 67 -24.83 -16.60 -3.09
N ASN A 68 -25.88 -16.01 -3.64
CA ASN A 68 -26.70 -16.62 -4.68
C ASN A 68 -25.93 -16.82 -6.01
N SER A 69 -24.94 -15.97 -6.29
CA SER A 69 -24.09 -16.06 -7.48
C SER A 69 -22.86 -16.96 -7.31
N ILE A 70 -22.61 -17.52 -6.13
CA ILE A 70 -21.39 -18.30 -5.81
C ILE A 70 -21.80 -19.68 -5.31
N LEU A 71 -22.02 -20.61 -6.27
CA LEU A 71 -22.56 -21.94 -6.01
C LEU A 71 -21.56 -23.09 -6.23
N GLU A 72 -20.44 -22.85 -6.92
CA GLU A 72 -19.45 -23.86 -7.30
C GLU A 72 -18.10 -23.64 -6.58
N PRO A 73 -17.42 -24.70 -6.10
CA PRO A 73 -17.82 -26.12 -6.11
C PRO A 73 -18.90 -26.47 -5.07
N ARG A 74 -19.17 -25.57 -4.12
CA ARG A 74 -20.29 -25.61 -3.16
C ARG A 74 -20.75 -24.18 -2.84
N PRO A 75 -22.02 -23.96 -2.44
CA PRO A 75 -22.50 -22.65 -2.03
C PRO A 75 -21.66 -22.05 -0.90
N THR A 76 -21.27 -20.79 -1.02
CA THR A 76 -20.60 -20.10 0.10
C THR A 76 -21.63 -19.67 1.15
N VAL A 77 -21.83 -20.52 2.15
CA VAL A 77 -22.74 -20.29 3.28
C VAL A 77 -22.14 -19.27 4.25
N VAL A 78 -22.96 -18.31 4.68
CA VAL A 78 -22.56 -17.18 5.56
C VAL A 78 -23.36 -17.14 6.86
N TRP A 79 -24.45 -17.91 6.95
CA TRP A 79 -25.27 -18.03 8.15
C TRP A 79 -26.01 -19.37 8.15
N VAL A 80 -26.22 -19.97 9.33
CA VAL A 80 -26.89 -21.26 9.52
C VAL A 80 -27.76 -21.21 10.77
N ALA A 81 -29.06 -21.51 10.64
CA ALA A 81 -30.02 -21.44 11.75
C ALA A 81 -29.83 -22.60 12.74
N ASN A 82 -30.03 -23.83 12.26
CA ASN A 82 -30.11 -25.04 13.07
C ASN A 82 -28.75 -25.76 13.17
N ARG A 83 -27.65 -25.01 13.32
CA ARG A 83 -26.29 -25.54 13.28
C ARG A 83 -25.98 -26.57 14.38
N GLN A 84 -26.67 -26.53 15.51
CA GLN A 84 -26.52 -27.49 16.61
C GLN A 84 -27.44 -28.72 16.47
N SER A 85 -28.46 -28.65 15.62
CA SER A 85 -29.50 -29.66 15.51
C SER A 85 -29.89 -29.82 14.04
N PRO A 86 -29.18 -30.67 13.28
CA PRO A 86 -29.51 -30.93 11.88
C PRO A 86 -30.90 -31.58 11.75
N LEU A 87 -31.55 -31.33 10.62
CA LEU A 87 -32.65 -32.17 10.16
C LEU A 87 -32.08 -33.50 9.69
N VAL A 88 -32.68 -34.62 10.13
CA VAL A 88 -32.23 -35.98 9.80
C VAL A 88 -33.25 -36.65 8.88
N ASP A 89 -32.82 -37.09 7.70
CA ASP A 89 -33.58 -37.89 6.72
C ASP A 89 -34.99 -37.36 6.39
N SER A 90 -35.18 -36.03 6.46
CA SER A 90 -36.50 -35.40 6.35
C SER A 90 -36.46 -34.10 5.55
N PRO A 91 -37.48 -33.82 4.71
CA PRO A 91 -37.63 -32.50 4.09
C PRO A 91 -37.92 -31.46 5.18
N GLY A 92 -37.03 -30.49 5.32
CA GLY A 92 -37.23 -29.36 6.24
C GLY A 92 -38.30 -28.39 5.76
N ILE A 93 -38.99 -27.78 6.72
CA ILE A 93 -39.95 -26.70 6.49
C ILE A 93 -39.54 -25.49 7.34
N LEU A 94 -39.31 -24.34 6.71
CA LEU A 94 -39.20 -23.07 7.42
C LEU A 94 -40.55 -22.37 7.38
N ARG A 95 -41.04 -21.93 8.55
CA ARG A 95 -42.33 -21.25 8.69
C ARG A 95 -42.24 -20.07 9.66
N VAL A 96 -43.08 -19.05 9.44
CA VAL A 96 -43.35 -18.02 10.47
C VAL A 96 -44.55 -18.47 11.30
N SER A 97 -44.32 -18.73 12.60
CA SER A 97 -45.36 -19.15 13.53
C SER A 97 -46.36 -18.03 13.81
N ALA A 98 -47.54 -18.36 14.35
CA ALA A 98 -48.56 -17.36 14.69
C ALA A 98 -48.07 -16.30 15.70
N GLY A 99 -47.12 -16.66 16.56
CA GLY A 99 -46.46 -15.73 17.48
C GLY A 99 -45.27 -14.98 16.87
N GLY A 100 -45.09 -15.06 15.54
CA GLY A 100 -44.03 -14.38 14.81
C GLY A 100 -42.64 -15.02 14.91
N ARG A 101 -42.48 -16.21 15.47
CA ARG A 101 -41.17 -16.87 15.48
C ARG A 101 -40.87 -17.52 14.14
N LEU A 102 -39.62 -17.46 13.70
CA LEU A 102 -39.14 -18.34 12.64
C LEU A 102 -38.92 -19.74 13.23
N VAL A 103 -39.53 -20.75 12.63
CA VAL A 103 -39.42 -22.14 13.09
C VAL A 103 -38.99 -23.03 11.93
N VAL A 104 -38.03 -23.92 12.20
CA VAL A 104 -37.64 -25.01 11.32
C VAL A 104 -38.26 -26.28 11.86
N LEU A 105 -39.05 -26.94 11.02
CA LEU A 105 -39.80 -28.15 11.34
C LEU A 105 -39.24 -29.35 10.57
N ASP A 106 -39.28 -30.53 11.20
CA ASP A 106 -39.07 -31.80 10.54
C ASP A 106 -40.34 -32.31 9.84
N GLY A 107 -40.25 -33.45 9.14
CA GLY A 107 -41.37 -34.06 8.43
C GLY A 107 -42.49 -34.60 9.32
N ASN A 108 -42.27 -34.71 10.63
CA ASN A 108 -43.29 -35.01 11.63
C ASN A 108 -43.89 -33.74 12.25
N ASN A 109 -43.57 -32.56 11.69
CA ASN A 109 -43.98 -31.26 12.20
C ASN A 109 -43.39 -30.93 13.59
N GLY A 110 -42.33 -31.63 14.00
CA GLY A 110 -41.56 -31.37 15.21
C GLY A 110 -40.64 -30.17 15.01
N THR A 111 -40.53 -29.31 16.02
CA THR A 111 -39.66 -28.12 15.95
C THR A 111 -38.20 -28.49 16.22
N VAL A 112 -37.35 -28.32 15.21
CA VAL A 112 -35.90 -28.57 15.29
C VAL A 112 -35.15 -27.32 15.71
N TRP A 113 -35.62 -26.14 15.27
CA TRP A 113 -35.05 -24.86 15.65
C TRP A 113 -36.13 -23.78 15.68
N SER A 114 -35.98 -22.80 16.58
CA SER A 114 -36.81 -21.61 16.60
C SER A 114 -35.97 -20.37 16.91
N SER A 115 -36.29 -19.25 16.26
CA SER A 115 -35.71 -17.96 16.62
C SER A 115 -36.03 -17.57 18.07
N ALA A 116 -35.28 -16.61 18.61
CA ALA A 116 -35.66 -15.92 19.83
C ALA A 116 -37.07 -15.30 19.69
N ALA A 117 -37.70 -15.01 20.82
CA ALA A 117 -38.99 -14.33 20.83
C ALA A 117 -38.86 -12.97 20.13
N PRO A 118 -39.84 -12.56 19.31
CA PRO A 118 -39.86 -11.21 18.75
C PRO A 118 -39.85 -10.17 19.87
N THR A 119 -39.08 -9.09 19.69
CA THR A 119 -38.99 -7.99 20.67
C THR A 119 -40.21 -7.07 20.64
N LEU A 120 -41.04 -7.18 19.59
CA LEU A 120 -42.23 -6.37 19.36
C LEU A 120 -43.46 -7.27 19.19
N ASN A 121 -44.65 -6.70 19.44
CA ASN A 121 -45.91 -7.39 19.18
C ASN A 121 -46.14 -7.52 17.68
N VAL A 122 -46.28 -8.76 17.25
CA VAL A 122 -46.40 -9.12 15.84
C VAL A 122 -47.87 -9.05 15.40
N THR A 123 -48.14 -8.37 14.29
CA THR A 123 -49.49 -8.23 13.71
C THR A 123 -49.72 -9.26 12.61
N THR A 124 -50.95 -9.35 12.09
CA THR A 124 -51.27 -10.23 10.95
C THR A 124 -50.51 -9.89 9.67
N GLY A 125 -49.97 -8.67 9.55
CA GLY A 125 -49.16 -8.23 8.42
C GLY A 125 -47.68 -8.63 8.48
N ALA A 126 -47.25 -9.32 9.54
CA ALA A 126 -45.85 -9.61 9.74
C ALA A 126 -45.24 -10.50 8.65
N THR A 127 -44.00 -10.18 8.30
CA THR A 127 -43.26 -10.85 7.23
C THR A 127 -41.81 -11.07 7.64
N ALA A 128 -41.28 -12.24 7.30
CA ALA A 128 -39.84 -12.48 7.31
C ALA A 128 -39.30 -12.25 5.89
N ARG A 129 -38.29 -11.36 5.75
CA ARG A 129 -37.71 -10.96 4.45
C ARG A 129 -36.20 -11.10 4.48
N LEU A 130 -35.62 -11.60 3.40
CA LEU A 130 -34.17 -11.61 3.18
C LEU A 130 -33.75 -10.33 2.46
N LEU A 131 -32.83 -9.56 3.05
CA LEU A 131 -32.31 -8.31 2.50
C LEU A 131 -31.03 -8.52 1.68
N ASP A 132 -30.66 -7.52 0.87
CA ASP A 132 -29.48 -7.56 -0.01
C ASP A 132 -28.13 -7.46 0.70
N ASP A 133 -28.13 -7.11 1.99
CA ASP A 133 -26.96 -7.21 2.87
C ASP A 133 -26.80 -8.62 3.49
N GLY A 134 -27.76 -9.52 3.24
CA GLY A 134 -27.80 -10.88 3.79
C GLY A 134 -28.53 -10.99 5.12
N ASN A 135 -29.11 -9.90 5.63
CA ASN A 135 -29.88 -9.91 6.87
C ASN A 135 -31.28 -10.52 6.63
N LEU A 136 -31.63 -11.55 7.39
CA LEU A 136 -32.98 -12.11 7.42
C LEU A 136 -33.73 -11.44 8.55
N VAL A 137 -34.73 -10.64 8.21
CA VAL A 137 -35.43 -9.74 9.14
C VAL A 137 -36.89 -10.13 9.26
N LEU A 138 -37.38 -10.22 10.49
CA LEU A 138 -38.80 -10.29 10.80
C LEU A 138 -39.32 -8.88 11.11
N SER A 139 -40.19 -8.36 10.25
CA SER A 139 -40.94 -7.12 10.48
C SER A 139 -42.27 -7.43 11.18
N ALA A 140 -42.54 -6.76 12.30
CA ALA A 140 -43.73 -6.96 13.13
C ALA A 140 -45.05 -6.60 12.43
N ASP A 141 -45.00 -5.64 11.51
CA ASP A 141 -46.16 -5.09 10.80
C ASP A 141 -46.10 -5.25 9.28
N GLY A 142 -44.98 -5.77 8.75
CA GLY A 142 -44.75 -5.92 7.31
C GLY A 142 -44.34 -4.62 6.62
N SER A 143 -44.19 -3.51 7.34
CA SER A 143 -43.79 -2.22 6.79
C SER A 143 -42.38 -2.22 6.21
N GLY A 144 -41.51 -3.13 6.69
CA GLY A 144 -40.09 -3.15 6.34
C GLY A 144 -39.29 -1.97 6.90
N SER A 145 -39.86 -1.19 7.82
CA SER A 145 -39.16 -0.10 8.51
C SER A 145 -38.22 -0.64 9.59
N GLU A 146 -37.11 0.04 9.86
CA GLU A 146 -36.19 -0.35 10.95
C GLU A 146 -36.88 -0.41 12.32
N GLN A 147 -37.89 0.44 12.55
CA GLN A 147 -38.67 0.47 13.79
C GLN A 147 -39.59 -0.74 13.96
N SER A 148 -39.90 -1.44 12.86
CA SER A 148 -40.72 -2.66 12.88
C SER A 148 -39.91 -3.94 13.09
N VAL A 149 -38.57 -3.86 13.13
CA VAL A 149 -37.69 -5.03 13.23
C VAL A 149 -37.88 -5.70 14.59
N ALA A 150 -38.50 -6.88 14.58
CA ALA A 150 -38.79 -7.65 15.79
C ALA A 150 -37.78 -8.78 16.03
N TRP A 151 -37.09 -9.23 14.98
CA TRP A 151 -35.98 -10.18 15.03
C TRP A 151 -35.11 -10.06 13.77
N GLN A 152 -33.81 -10.34 13.87
CA GLN A 152 -32.91 -10.34 12.70
C GLN A 152 -31.77 -11.37 12.85
N SER A 153 -31.31 -11.94 11.72
CA SER A 153 -30.20 -12.92 11.73
C SER A 153 -28.85 -12.30 12.10
N PHE A 154 -28.65 -11.00 11.84
CA PHE A 154 -27.42 -10.28 12.18
C PHE A 154 -27.11 -10.23 13.68
N ASP A 155 -28.11 -10.46 14.55
CA ASP A 155 -27.92 -10.59 16.00
C ASP A 155 -27.44 -11.98 16.43
N TYR A 156 -27.50 -12.96 15.52
CA TYR A 156 -27.15 -14.37 15.77
C TYR A 156 -26.17 -14.88 14.69
N PRO A 157 -24.97 -14.29 14.58
CA PRO A 157 -23.97 -14.71 13.60
C PRO A 157 -23.51 -16.17 13.81
N THR A 158 -23.02 -16.82 12.75
CA THR A 158 -22.39 -18.14 12.82
C THR A 158 -20.87 -18.04 12.96
N ASP A 159 -20.14 -18.26 11.88
CA ASP A 159 -18.68 -18.21 11.73
C ASP A 159 -18.23 -17.01 10.91
N THR A 160 -19.18 -16.33 10.26
CA THR A 160 -18.96 -15.26 9.28
C THR A 160 -19.52 -13.92 9.77
N LEU A 161 -18.81 -12.84 9.49
CA LEU A 161 -19.22 -11.45 9.65
C LEU A 161 -19.27 -10.75 8.28
N LEU A 162 -20.46 -10.40 7.83
CA LEU A 162 -20.74 -9.66 6.59
C LEU A 162 -20.62 -8.13 6.79
N PRO A 163 -20.59 -7.34 5.71
CA PRO A 163 -20.66 -5.88 5.80
C PRO A 163 -21.94 -5.45 6.55
N GLY A 164 -21.83 -4.43 7.40
CA GLY A 164 -22.94 -3.93 8.21
C GLY A 164 -23.23 -4.73 9.49
N MET A 165 -22.83 -6.01 9.56
CA MET A 165 -22.97 -6.80 10.78
C MET A 165 -22.15 -6.21 11.94
N LYS A 166 -22.61 -6.49 13.16
CA LYS A 166 -21.97 -6.04 14.40
C LYS A 166 -21.36 -7.23 15.13
N LEU A 167 -20.08 -7.14 15.46
CA LEU A 167 -19.38 -8.07 16.35
C LEU A 167 -19.16 -7.37 17.69
N GLY A 168 -19.83 -7.80 18.75
CA GLY A 168 -19.80 -7.06 20.02
C GLY A 168 -20.99 -7.34 20.93
N VAL A 169 -21.25 -6.40 21.83
CA VAL A 169 -22.29 -6.53 22.86
C VAL A 169 -23.24 -5.34 22.81
N ASP A 170 -24.52 -5.63 22.85
CA ASP A 170 -25.61 -4.69 23.10
C ASP A 170 -26.18 -4.97 24.48
N THR A 171 -25.85 -4.10 25.43
CA THR A 171 -26.21 -4.27 26.84
C THR A 171 -27.68 -3.96 27.07
N ARG A 172 -28.27 -3.06 26.27
CA ARG A 172 -29.67 -2.69 26.35
C ARG A 172 -30.58 -3.83 25.90
N ALA A 173 -30.23 -4.50 24.80
CA ALA A 173 -30.98 -5.64 24.29
C ALA A 173 -30.57 -6.99 24.91
N GLY A 174 -29.46 -7.02 25.68
CA GLY A 174 -28.91 -8.27 26.23
C GLY A 174 -28.33 -9.20 25.16
N ILE A 175 -27.87 -8.65 24.03
CA ILE A 175 -27.39 -9.41 22.86
C ILE A 175 -25.87 -9.42 22.84
N THR A 176 -25.28 -10.61 22.67
CA THR A 176 -23.83 -10.79 22.45
C THR A 176 -23.60 -11.46 21.10
N ARG A 177 -22.93 -10.75 20.20
CA ARG A 177 -22.67 -11.15 18.81
C ARG A 177 -21.22 -11.60 18.68
N ASN A 178 -21.01 -12.91 18.59
CA ASN A 178 -19.70 -13.55 18.45
C ASN A 178 -19.70 -14.43 17.21
N ILE A 179 -18.58 -14.53 16.51
CA ILE A 179 -18.44 -15.51 15.42
C ILE A 179 -17.67 -16.74 15.94
N THR A 180 -18.25 -17.92 15.76
CA THR A 180 -17.73 -19.21 16.18
C THR A 180 -17.58 -20.11 14.97
N SER A 181 -16.38 -20.67 14.81
CA SER A 181 -16.02 -21.52 13.69
C SER A 181 -16.99 -22.69 13.50
N TRP A 182 -16.99 -23.27 12.31
CA TRP A 182 -17.52 -24.61 12.11
C TRP A 182 -16.65 -25.63 12.83
N SER A 183 -17.18 -26.80 13.15
CA SER A 183 -16.43 -27.90 13.78
C SER A 183 -15.48 -28.56 12.78
N GLY A 184 -15.84 -28.56 11.51
CA GLY A 184 -15.01 -28.97 10.38
C GLY A 184 -15.50 -28.35 9.06
N PRO A 185 -14.81 -28.61 7.94
CA PRO A 185 -15.14 -28.04 6.63
C PRO A 185 -16.58 -28.35 6.17
N ASP A 186 -17.07 -29.54 6.54
CA ASP A 186 -18.37 -30.06 6.12
C ASP A 186 -19.35 -30.26 7.29
N ASP A 187 -19.02 -29.75 8.49
CA ASP A 187 -19.90 -29.79 9.66
C ASP A 187 -20.10 -28.39 10.24
N PRO A 188 -21.26 -27.74 10.01
CA PRO A 188 -21.53 -26.39 10.46
C PRO A 188 -21.76 -26.26 11.97
N SER A 189 -21.74 -27.37 12.71
CA SER A 189 -21.89 -27.33 14.16
C SER A 189 -20.82 -26.43 14.82
N PRO A 190 -21.10 -25.84 16.00
CA PRO A 190 -20.15 -24.94 16.65
C PRO A 190 -18.81 -25.63 16.94
N GLY A 191 -17.74 -25.11 16.34
CA GLY A 191 -16.38 -25.59 16.54
C GLY A 191 -15.69 -25.03 17.79
N ALA A 192 -14.39 -25.28 17.88
CA ALA A 192 -13.60 -24.98 19.07
C ALA A 192 -13.18 -23.50 19.19
N TYR A 193 -13.28 -22.72 18.12
CA TYR A 193 -12.74 -21.36 18.04
C TYR A 193 -13.84 -20.31 18.00
N THR A 194 -13.72 -19.29 18.86
CA THR A 194 -14.65 -18.17 18.93
C THR A 194 -13.90 -16.84 18.88
N PHE A 195 -14.27 -15.97 17.95
CA PHE A 195 -13.79 -14.59 17.89
C PHE A 195 -14.83 -13.65 18.48
N LYS A 196 -14.48 -12.92 19.54
CA LYS A 196 -15.42 -12.10 20.31
C LYS A 196 -14.78 -10.86 20.92
N LEU A 197 -15.62 -9.88 21.22
CA LEU A 197 -15.28 -8.75 22.08
C LEU A 197 -15.11 -9.23 23.53
N VAL A 198 -14.09 -8.72 24.21
CA VAL A 198 -13.99 -8.82 25.67
C VAL A 198 -14.11 -7.42 26.24
N LEU A 199 -15.12 -7.20 27.09
CA LEU A 199 -15.34 -5.94 27.78
C LEU A 199 -14.30 -5.72 28.88
N GLY A 200 -13.99 -4.46 29.18
CA GLY A 200 -12.92 -4.07 30.09
C GLY A 200 -12.51 -2.62 29.83
N GLY A 201 -11.20 -2.34 29.85
CA GLY A 201 -10.62 -1.04 29.51
C GLY A 201 -10.92 -0.58 28.08
N LEU A 202 -9.95 -0.69 27.16
CA LEU A 202 -10.19 -0.34 25.76
C LEU A 202 -10.83 -1.52 24.99
N PRO A 203 -11.78 -1.29 24.06
CA PRO A 203 -12.38 -2.35 23.27
C PRO A 203 -11.34 -3.13 22.46
N GLN A 204 -11.38 -4.46 22.57
CA GLN A 204 -10.46 -5.37 21.88
C GLN A 204 -11.10 -6.75 21.64
N PHE A 205 -10.71 -7.39 20.54
CA PHE A 205 -11.29 -8.63 20.08
C PHE A 205 -10.30 -9.76 20.21
N PHE A 206 -10.76 -10.86 20.79
CA PHE A 206 -9.95 -12.04 21.04
C PHE A 206 -10.46 -13.20 20.23
N LEU A 207 -9.51 -13.97 19.71
CA LEU A 207 -9.77 -15.33 19.30
C LEU A 207 -9.45 -16.26 20.47
N LEU A 208 -10.41 -17.11 20.81
CA LEU A 208 -10.29 -18.07 21.90
C LEU A 208 -10.47 -19.48 21.39
N ARG A 209 -9.73 -20.42 21.99
CA ARG A 209 -10.01 -21.85 21.94
C ARG A 209 -10.49 -22.29 23.32
N GLY A 210 -11.81 -22.47 23.46
CA GLY A 210 -12.42 -22.59 24.78
C GLY A 210 -12.21 -21.33 25.63
N THR A 211 -11.45 -21.44 26.73
CA THR A 211 -11.08 -20.30 27.60
C THR A 211 -9.70 -19.71 27.28
N THR A 212 -8.90 -20.39 26.46
CA THR A 212 -7.53 -19.98 26.14
C THR A 212 -7.53 -18.92 25.05
N ARG A 213 -6.87 -17.79 25.30
CA ARG A 213 -6.64 -16.74 24.31
C ARG A 213 -5.51 -17.15 23.38
N ILE A 214 -5.75 -17.10 22.07
CA ILE A 214 -4.75 -17.47 21.06
C ILE A 214 -4.31 -16.27 20.22
N TYR A 215 -5.17 -15.27 20.09
CA TYR A 215 -4.89 -14.01 19.40
C TYR A 215 -5.72 -12.87 19.98
N THR A 216 -5.21 -11.65 19.82
CA THR A 216 -5.99 -10.43 20.03
C THR A 216 -5.68 -9.39 18.97
N SER A 217 -6.74 -8.69 18.54
CA SER A 217 -6.68 -7.56 17.61
C SER A 217 -5.88 -6.38 18.15
N GLY A 218 -5.52 -6.39 19.44
CA GLY A 218 -5.10 -5.21 20.17
C GLY A 218 -6.29 -4.25 20.42
N PRO A 219 -6.13 -3.32 21.36
CA PRO A 219 -7.16 -2.33 21.66
C PRO A 219 -7.40 -1.36 20.51
N TRP A 220 -8.63 -0.86 20.44
CA TRP A 220 -9.01 0.27 19.60
C TRP A 220 -8.41 1.56 20.16
N ASN A 221 -7.65 2.28 19.34
CA ASN A 221 -7.03 3.55 19.73
C ASN A 221 -7.79 4.78 19.24
N GLY A 222 -9.09 4.64 18.97
CA GLY A 222 -9.92 5.69 18.39
C GLY A 222 -9.90 5.74 16.86
N GLU A 223 -9.08 4.91 16.22
CA GLU A 223 -8.78 5.06 14.83
C GLU A 223 -8.49 3.74 14.09
N ILE A 224 -7.72 2.85 14.72
CA ILE A 224 -7.42 1.50 14.27
C ILE A 224 -7.41 0.54 15.48
N LEU A 225 -7.54 -0.76 15.19
CA LEU A 225 -7.19 -1.82 16.14
C LEU A 225 -5.66 -1.99 16.08
N THR A 226 -4.97 -1.82 17.21
CA THR A 226 -3.50 -1.64 17.20
C THR A 226 -2.71 -2.87 16.77
N GLY A 227 -3.31 -4.06 16.80
CA GLY A 227 -2.71 -5.32 16.35
C GLY A 227 -2.89 -5.61 14.85
N VAL A 228 -3.60 -4.75 14.12
CA VAL A 228 -3.84 -4.90 12.68
C VAL A 228 -3.70 -3.55 11.94
N PRO A 229 -2.56 -2.87 12.07
CA PRO A 229 -2.38 -1.52 11.54
C PRO A 229 -2.42 -1.45 10.00
N TYR A 230 -2.27 -2.58 9.32
CA TYR A 230 -2.27 -2.70 7.86
C TYR A 230 -3.66 -3.00 7.27
N LEU A 231 -4.70 -3.21 8.09
CA LEU A 231 -6.04 -3.55 7.59
C LEU A 231 -6.76 -2.36 6.92
N LYS A 232 -6.35 -1.11 7.17
CA LYS A 232 -7.04 0.07 6.66
C LYS A 232 -6.93 0.15 5.12
N SER A 233 -8.05 0.24 4.42
CA SER A 233 -8.16 0.35 2.97
C SER A 233 -9.23 1.40 2.59
N ASN A 234 -9.18 1.94 1.37
CA ASN A 234 -10.21 2.83 0.85
C ASN A 234 -11.53 2.11 0.52
N ASP A 235 -11.46 0.80 0.23
CA ASP A 235 -12.64 0.00 -0.09
C ASP A 235 -13.43 -0.39 1.16
N PHE A 236 -12.76 -0.38 2.33
CA PHE A 236 -13.33 -0.82 3.60
C PHE A 236 -13.31 0.28 4.64
N THR A 237 -14.49 0.64 5.14
CA THR A 237 -14.59 1.48 6.33
C THR A 237 -14.79 0.59 7.55
N PHE A 238 -13.76 0.51 8.40
CA PHE A 238 -13.79 -0.19 9.68
C PHE A 238 -14.15 0.79 10.79
N LYS A 239 -15.07 0.41 11.67
CA LYS A 239 -15.43 1.22 12.84
C LYS A 239 -15.54 0.35 14.08
N VAL A 240 -15.10 0.89 15.21
CA VAL A 240 -15.45 0.41 16.54
C VAL A 240 -16.31 1.47 17.20
N VAL A 241 -17.55 1.11 17.49
CA VAL A 241 -18.44 1.93 18.30
C VAL A 241 -18.24 1.51 19.75
N TRP A 242 -17.98 2.49 20.62
CA TRP A 242 -17.75 2.28 22.04
C TRP A 242 -18.63 3.21 22.83
N GLY A 243 -19.63 2.64 23.51
CA GLY A 243 -20.60 3.38 24.29
C GLY A 243 -21.22 2.53 25.39
N PRO A 244 -22.03 3.14 26.28
CA PRO A 244 -22.63 2.47 27.42
C PRO A 244 -23.69 1.44 27.03
N ASP A 245 -24.42 1.70 25.94
CA ASP A 245 -25.50 0.83 25.45
C ASP A 245 -25.01 -0.27 24.50
N GLU A 246 -24.04 0.05 23.67
CA GLU A 246 -23.55 -0.86 22.65
C GLU A 246 -22.05 -0.64 22.42
N THR A 247 -21.29 -1.73 22.41
CA THR A 247 -19.88 -1.73 22.01
C THR A 247 -19.66 -2.82 20.98
N TYR A 248 -19.24 -2.43 19.77
CA TYR A 248 -19.10 -3.38 18.68
C TYR A 248 -18.12 -2.90 17.61
N TYR A 249 -17.56 -3.87 16.89
CA TYR A 249 -16.87 -3.67 15.63
C TYR A 249 -17.83 -3.93 14.47
N SER A 250 -17.72 -3.12 13.43
CA SER A 250 -18.43 -3.31 12.17
C SER A 250 -17.58 -2.79 11.02
N TYR A 251 -17.86 -3.27 9.82
CA TYR A 251 -17.23 -2.76 8.61
C TYR A 251 -18.25 -2.58 7.50
N SER A 252 -17.95 -1.67 6.58
CA SER A 252 -18.75 -1.40 5.39
C SER A 252 -17.85 -1.31 4.17
N ILE A 253 -18.43 -1.49 2.98
CA ILE A 253 -17.70 -1.51 1.71
C ILE A 253 -18.19 -0.33 0.87
N GLY A 254 -17.25 0.46 0.31
CA GLY A 254 -17.57 1.63 -0.50
C GLY A 254 -17.99 1.30 -1.94
N ALA A 255 -17.39 0.26 -2.54
CA ALA A 255 -17.73 -0.20 -3.88
C ALA A 255 -18.88 -1.22 -3.83
N THR A 256 -20.01 -0.91 -4.49
CA THR A 256 -21.22 -1.76 -4.47
C THR A 256 -21.03 -3.14 -5.11
N SER A 257 -20.00 -3.33 -5.94
CA SER A 257 -19.71 -4.60 -6.63
C SER A 257 -18.74 -5.52 -5.87
N LEU A 258 -18.11 -5.07 -4.79
CA LEU A 258 -17.11 -5.85 -4.07
C LEU A 258 -17.77 -6.69 -2.97
N LEU A 259 -17.70 -8.02 -3.09
CA LEU A 259 -18.14 -8.93 -2.04
C LEU A 259 -16.99 -9.23 -1.08
N SER A 260 -17.24 -9.15 0.22
CA SER A 260 -16.27 -9.51 1.25
C SER A 260 -16.93 -10.12 2.47
N ARG A 261 -16.18 -10.94 3.19
CA ARG A 261 -16.60 -11.58 4.45
C ARG A 261 -15.39 -11.78 5.36
N LEU A 262 -15.60 -11.72 6.67
CA LEU A 262 -14.61 -12.10 7.69
C LEU A 262 -15.06 -13.42 8.32
N VAL A 263 -14.21 -14.44 8.34
CA VAL A 263 -14.57 -15.80 8.77
C VAL A 263 -13.58 -16.35 9.78
N VAL A 264 -14.07 -17.16 10.72
CA VAL A 264 -13.25 -17.97 11.63
C VAL A 264 -13.24 -19.42 11.16
N GLY A 265 -12.09 -19.92 10.70
CA GLY A 265 -11.91 -21.30 10.26
C GLY A 265 -11.78 -22.30 11.41
N GLY A 266 -12.32 -23.51 11.22
CA GLY A 266 -12.37 -24.57 12.23
C GLY A 266 -11.06 -25.35 12.42
N ASP A 267 -10.25 -25.50 11.37
CA ASP A 267 -9.10 -26.41 11.39
C ASP A 267 -7.98 -25.93 12.34
N ALA A 268 -7.52 -24.69 12.12
CA ALA A 268 -6.39 -24.09 12.85
C ALA A 268 -6.76 -22.80 13.59
N GLY A 269 -8.05 -22.44 13.64
CA GLY A 269 -8.48 -21.18 14.25
C GLY A 269 -7.96 -19.96 13.49
N GLN A 270 -7.98 -19.99 12.16
CA GLN A 270 -7.58 -18.83 11.37
C GLN A 270 -8.73 -17.82 11.31
N VAL A 271 -8.42 -16.53 11.44
CA VAL A 271 -9.39 -15.45 11.18
C VAL A 271 -9.03 -14.85 9.84
N GLN A 272 -9.91 -14.93 8.85
CA GLN A 272 -9.59 -14.57 7.47
C GLN A 272 -10.63 -13.63 6.89
N ARG A 273 -10.18 -12.54 6.29
CA ARG A 273 -10.99 -11.68 5.45
C ARG A 273 -10.83 -12.12 4.01
N PHE A 274 -11.93 -12.53 3.39
CA PHE A 274 -11.98 -12.84 1.98
C PHE A 274 -12.57 -11.68 1.18
N VAL A 275 -12.08 -11.52 -0.05
CA VAL A 275 -12.66 -10.67 -1.09
C VAL A 275 -12.94 -11.51 -2.32
N TRP A 276 -14.07 -11.27 -2.98
CA TRP A 276 -14.40 -11.95 -4.22
C TRP A 276 -13.81 -11.21 -5.41
N VAL A 277 -12.83 -11.82 -6.07
CA VAL A 277 -12.12 -11.25 -7.22
C VAL A 277 -11.84 -12.36 -8.23
N ASN A 278 -11.96 -12.04 -9.52
CA ASN A 278 -11.71 -12.99 -10.63
C ASN A 278 -12.45 -14.34 -10.51
N GLY A 279 -13.65 -14.34 -9.92
CA GLY A 279 -14.47 -15.55 -9.79
C GLY A 279 -14.06 -16.49 -8.64
N ALA A 280 -13.21 -16.03 -7.70
CA ALA A 280 -12.80 -16.81 -6.55
C ALA A 280 -12.70 -15.95 -5.26
N TRP A 281 -12.78 -16.63 -4.10
CA TRP A 281 -12.47 -16.01 -2.82
C TRP A 281 -10.95 -15.88 -2.65
N SER A 282 -10.45 -14.66 -2.65
CA SER A 282 -9.06 -14.35 -2.35
C SER A 282 -8.90 -13.87 -0.92
N SER A 283 -7.83 -14.30 -0.24
CA SER A 283 -7.52 -13.87 1.13
C SER A 283 -6.94 -12.45 1.09
N PHE A 284 -7.71 -11.48 1.61
CA PHE A 284 -7.28 -10.09 1.75
C PHE A 284 -6.40 -9.88 2.99
N TRP A 285 -6.75 -10.57 4.08
CA TRP A 285 -6.01 -10.54 5.34
C TRP A 285 -6.31 -11.81 6.12
N TYR A 286 -5.34 -12.29 6.91
CA TYR A 286 -5.52 -13.46 7.75
C TYR A 286 -4.71 -13.38 9.04
N TYR A 287 -5.19 -14.02 10.10
CA TYR A 287 -4.40 -14.39 11.27
C TYR A 287 -4.07 -15.89 11.22
N PRO A 288 -2.83 -16.29 11.63
CA PRO A 288 -1.67 -15.43 11.93
C PRO A 288 -0.95 -14.98 10.65
N THR A 289 -0.47 -13.73 10.59
CA THR A 289 0.42 -13.28 9.51
C THR A 289 1.87 -13.65 9.77
N ASP A 290 2.27 -13.64 11.04
CA ASP A 290 3.63 -13.91 11.49
C ASP A 290 3.62 -14.46 12.93
N PRO A 291 4.74 -15.03 13.44
CA PRO A 291 4.80 -15.62 14.77
C PRO A 291 4.48 -14.67 15.94
N CYS A 292 4.60 -13.35 15.76
CA CYS A 292 4.31 -12.34 16.79
C CYS A 292 2.81 -12.08 17.00
N ASP A 293 1.93 -12.63 16.16
CA ASP A 293 0.49 -12.56 16.39
C ASP A 293 -0.01 -13.53 17.46
N ASN A 294 0.81 -14.53 17.81
CA ASN A 294 0.47 -15.45 18.89
C ASN A 294 0.36 -14.70 20.21
N TYR A 295 -0.78 -14.85 20.87
CA TYR A 295 -1.07 -14.13 22.09
C TYR A 295 0.01 -14.33 23.16
N ALA A 296 0.50 -13.21 23.71
CA ALA A 296 1.50 -13.15 24.77
C ALA A 296 2.82 -13.90 24.46
N LYS A 297 3.22 -13.98 23.18
CA LYS A 297 4.45 -14.67 22.72
C LYS A 297 5.71 -14.36 23.53
N CYS A 298 5.89 -13.11 23.95
CA CYS A 298 7.11 -12.63 24.64
C CYS A 298 6.93 -12.37 26.14
N GLY A 299 5.83 -12.86 26.73
CA GLY A 299 5.56 -12.71 28.16
C GLY A 299 5.41 -11.26 28.63
N ALA A 300 5.37 -11.06 29.94
CA ALA A 300 5.18 -9.75 30.57
C ALA A 300 6.38 -8.83 30.33
N PHE A 301 6.13 -7.56 29.99
CA PHE A 301 7.14 -6.53 29.71
C PHE A 301 8.14 -6.87 28.59
N GLY A 302 7.87 -7.93 27.84
CA GLY A 302 8.52 -8.24 26.57
C GLY A 302 7.63 -7.82 25.41
N TYR A 303 8.25 -7.50 24.29
CA TYR A 303 7.56 -7.23 23.03
C TYR A 303 8.15 -8.06 21.90
N CYS A 304 7.31 -8.42 20.95
CA CYS A 304 7.71 -9.16 19.76
C CYS A 304 8.07 -8.22 18.61
N ASP A 305 9.17 -8.49 17.93
CA ASP A 305 9.63 -7.81 16.73
C ASP A 305 10.00 -8.90 15.70
N PRO A 306 9.21 -9.06 14.62
CA PRO A 306 9.44 -10.13 13.64
C PRO A 306 10.75 -9.95 12.86
N ASP A 307 11.32 -8.74 12.84
CA ASP A 307 12.56 -8.44 12.12
C ASP A 307 13.81 -8.85 12.91
N GLN A 308 13.66 -9.19 14.20
CA GLN A 308 14.76 -9.61 15.07
C GLN A 308 14.91 -11.14 15.13
N THR A 309 16.16 -11.61 15.17
CA THR A 309 16.48 -13.05 15.20
C THR A 309 15.93 -13.79 16.43
N THR A 310 15.82 -13.11 17.58
CA THR A 310 15.25 -13.66 18.82
C THR A 310 13.74 -13.50 18.89
N GLN A 311 13.13 -12.69 18.00
CA GLN A 311 11.74 -12.22 18.00
C GLN A 311 11.32 -11.46 19.26
N CYS A 312 11.60 -11.99 20.44
CA CYS A 312 11.29 -11.36 21.72
C CYS A 312 12.42 -10.45 22.20
N ASN A 313 12.02 -9.26 22.65
CA ASN A 313 12.88 -8.23 23.21
C ASN A 313 12.29 -7.74 24.54
N CYS A 314 13.13 -7.41 25.52
CA CYS A 314 12.67 -6.72 26.71
C CYS A 314 12.49 -5.23 26.45
N LEU A 315 11.49 -4.62 27.08
CA LEU A 315 11.35 -3.16 27.08
C LEU A 315 12.62 -2.48 27.64
N PRO A 316 12.97 -1.27 27.20
CA PRO A 316 14.08 -0.51 27.77
C PRO A 316 13.96 -0.39 29.30
N GLY A 317 15.06 -0.63 30.03
CA GLY A 317 15.07 -0.68 31.51
C GLY A 317 14.59 -2.01 32.11
N PHE A 318 14.36 -3.03 31.30
CA PHE A 318 14.01 -4.39 31.72
C PHE A 318 15.05 -5.40 31.23
N ARG A 319 15.10 -6.54 31.92
CA ARG A 319 15.96 -7.68 31.61
C ARG A 319 15.16 -8.98 31.60
N PRO A 320 15.61 -10.02 30.89
CA PRO A 320 14.91 -11.31 30.88
C PRO A 320 14.73 -11.87 32.28
N ARG A 321 13.54 -12.41 32.56
CA ARG A 321 13.26 -13.06 33.85
C ARG A 321 14.15 -14.29 34.06
N SER A 322 14.29 -15.11 33.02
CA SER A 322 15.25 -16.21 32.96
C SER A 322 16.19 -16.01 31.77
N PRO A 323 17.44 -15.58 32.00
CA PRO A 323 18.43 -15.48 30.93
C PRO A 323 18.68 -16.82 30.22
N GLN A 324 18.55 -17.95 30.94
CA GLN A 324 18.74 -19.28 30.38
C GLN A 324 17.66 -19.61 29.34
N GLN A 325 16.38 -19.42 29.66
CA GLN A 325 15.28 -19.63 28.72
C GLN A 325 15.35 -18.63 27.55
N TRP A 326 15.69 -17.37 27.85
CA TRP A 326 15.81 -16.33 26.83
C TRP A 326 16.89 -16.65 25.79
N ASN A 327 18.04 -17.18 26.23
CA ASN A 327 19.11 -17.63 25.34
C ASN A 327 18.72 -18.85 24.48
N LEU A 328 17.76 -19.66 24.95
CA LEU A 328 17.13 -20.73 24.19
C LEU A 328 15.98 -20.25 23.30
N ARG A 329 15.81 -18.92 23.14
CA ARG A 329 14.74 -18.25 22.38
C ARG A 329 13.33 -18.53 22.93
N ASP A 330 13.24 -18.86 24.22
CA ASP A 330 11.99 -18.93 24.95
C ASP A 330 11.75 -17.62 25.71
N GLY A 331 10.95 -16.74 25.10
CA GLY A 331 10.53 -15.47 25.68
C GLY A 331 9.28 -15.57 26.57
N SER A 332 8.68 -16.76 26.75
CA SER A 332 7.38 -16.90 27.43
C SER A 332 7.40 -16.44 28.90
N GLY A 333 8.55 -16.55 29.58
CA GLY A 333 8.75 -16.07 30.94
C GLY A 333 8.79 -14.54 31.08
N GLY A 334 8.89 -13.81 29.96
CA GLY A 334 8.93 -12.35 29.91
C GLY A 334 10.14 -11.73 30.58
N CYS A 335 9.98 -10.46 30.95
CA CYS A 335 11.02 -9.60 31.47
C CYS A 335 10.64 -9.06 32.87
N VAL A 336 11.66 -8.64 33.60
CA VAL A 336 11.54 -7.98 34.90
C VAL A 336 12.32 -6.68 34.88
N ARG A 337 11.91 -5.72 35.70
CA ARG A 337 12.59 -4.42 35.80
C ARG A 337 14.04 -4.62 36.25
N SER A 338 14.96 -3.87 35.66
CA SER A 338 16.35 -3.85 36.08
C SER A 338 16.52 -3.13 37.42
N THR A 339 15.85 -1.98 37.59
CA THR A 339 15.84 -1.19 38.83
C THR A 339 14.42 -1.04 39.37
N SER A 340 14.27 -1.12 40.70
CA SER A 340 12.99 -0.93 41.39
C SER A 340 12.53 0.53 41.32
N LEU A 341 11.20 0.72 41.24
CA LEU A 341 10.58 2.04 41.31
C LEU A 341 10.64 2.60 42.73
N SER A 342 10.81 3.92 42.87
CA SER A 342 10.87 4.60 44.17
C SER A 342 9.51 5.15 44.62
N CYS A 343 8.57 5.34 43.68
CA CYS A 343 7.26 5.97 43.89
C CYS A 343 7.29 7.17 44.86
N GLY A 344 8.19 8.13 44.64
CA GLY A 344 8.20 9.40 45.38
C GLY A 344 8.48 9.28 46.89
N GLY A 345 9.04 8.16 47.36
CA GLY A 345 9.39 7.98 48.77
C GLY A 345 10.49 8.94 49.24
N GLY A 346 10.15 9.84 50.17
CA GLY A 346 11.04 10.80 50.82
C GLY A 346 12.13 10.17 51.69
N GLY A 347 13.18 9.67 51.05
CA GLY A 347 14.41 9.21 51.71
C GLY A 347 15.65 9.83 51.07
N GLY A 348 16.01 11.05 51.49
CA GLY A 348 17.36 11.64 51.44
C GLY A 348 18.02 11.93 50.08
N ASN A 349 17.73 11.18 49.01
CA ASN A 349 18.41 11.27 47.72
C ASN A 349 17.40 11.26 46.55
N GLY A 350 16.63 12.34 46.39
CA GLY A 350 16.09 12.91 45.14
C GLY A 350 15.65 12.07 43.92
N SER A 351 15.50 10.75 43.96
CA SER A 351 15.18 9.94 42.78
C SER A 351 13.66 9.76 42.62
N SER A 352 13.05 10.59 41.79
CA SER A 352 11.66 10.38 41.34
C SER A 352 11.58 9.23 40.32
N ASP A 353 10.40 8.66 40.11
CA ASP A 353 10.16 7.85 38.91
C ASP A 353 9.93 8.78 37.71
N GLY A 354 10.15 8.26 36.50
CA GLY A 354 9.81 8.93 35.25
C GLY A 354 9.22 7.97 34.24
N PHE A 355 9.16 8.40 32.98
CA PHE A 355 8.69 7.57 31.87
C PHE A 355 9.65 7.56 30.71
N TRP A 356 9.79 6.39 30.11
CA TRP A 356 10.44 6.19 28.83
C TRP A 356 9.40 5.93 27.76
N VAL A 357 9.55 6.58 26.60
CA VAL A 357 8.61 6.41 25.48
C VAL A 357 9.10 5.28 24.59
N VAL A 358 8.23 4.31 24.34
CA VAL A 358 8.40 3.33 23.27
C VAL A 358 7.39 3.61 22.17
N ASN A 359 7.86 3.66 20.93
CA ASN A 359 7.05 4.02 19.76
C ASN A 359 6.76 2.81 18.86
N ARG A 360 5.81 3.00 17.94
CA ARG A 360 5.40 1.99 16.94
C ARG A 360 4.86 0.69 17.56
N MET A 361 4.21 0.79 18.71
CA MET A 361 3.78 -0.39 19.46
C MET A 361 2.32 -0.74 19.16
N LYS A 362 2.05 -2.05 19.02
CA LYS A 362 0.76 -2.61 19.45
C LYS A 362 0.65 -2.33 20.94
N LEU A 363 -0.40 -1.61 21.33
CA LEU A 363 -0.64 -1.33 22.74
C LEU A 363 -0.74 -2.64 23.53
N PRO A 364 -0.26 -2.67 24.79
CA PRO A 364 -0.46 -3.82 25.65
C PRO A 364 -1.94 -4.15 25.76
N GLU A 365 -2.24 -5.41 26.04
CA GLU A 365 -3.60 -5.85 26.31
C GLU A 365 -4.29 -4.91 27.33
N ALA A 366 -5.45 -4.38 26.98
CA ALA A 366 -6.13 -3.34 27.75
C ALA A 366 -7.37 -3.81 28.53
N THR A 367 -7.63 -5.13 28.64
CA THR A 367 -8.82 -5.64 29.37
C THR A 367 -8.89 -5.10 30.79
N ASN A 368 -7.76 -5.12 31.50
CA ASN A 368 -7.65 -4.68 32.90
C ASN A 368 -6.99 -3.29 33.03
N ALA A 369 -6.99 -2.49 31.96
CA ALA A 369 -6.51 -1.11 31.99
C ALA A 369 -7.64 -0.15 32.40
N THR A 370 -7.28 0.95 33.06
CA THR A 370 -8.23 2.01 33.41
C THR A 370 -8.22 3.09 32.33
N VAL A 371 -9.41 3.52 31.86
CA VAL A 371 -9.52 4.51 30.77
C VAL A 371 -10.26 5.76 31.24
N TYR A 372 -9.72 6.93 30.93
CA TYR A 372 -10.28 8.25 31.21
C TYR A 372 -10.38 9.06 29.91
N ALA A 373 -11.59 9.14 29.34
CA ALA A 373 -11.80 9.75 28.03
C ALA A 373 -11.51 11.27 27.97
N GLY A 374 -11.73 12.01 29.07
CA GLY A 374 -11.61 13.47 29.10
C GLY A 374 -10.23 14.02 29.46
N MET A 375 -9.25 13.17 29.76
CA MET A 375 -7.93 13.61 30.22
C MET A 375 -6.98 13.96 29.07
N THR A 376 -6.12 14.95 29.29
CA THR A 376 -4.95 15.19 28.43
C THR A 376 -3.84 14.19 28.76
N LEU A 377 -2.86 14.07 27.85
CA LEU A 377 -1.73 13.17 28.05
C LEU A 377 -0.84 13.59 29.23
N GLU A 378 -0.70 14.89 29.49
CA GLU A 378 0.05 15.38 30.66
C GLU A 378 -0.70 15.08 31.96
N GLN A 379 -2.03 15.24 31.98
CA GLN A 379 -2.83 14.79 33.13
C GLN A 379 -2.69 13.28 33.36
N CYS A 380 -2.67 12.49 32.29
CA CYS A 380 -2.43 11.05 32.33
C CYS A 380 -1.09 10.72 33.00
N ARG A 381 -0.04 11.44 32.62
CA ARG A 381 1.30 11.33 33.23
C ARG A 381 1.27 11.59 34.73
N GLN A 382 0.65 12.69 35.17
CA GLN A 382 0.58 13.06 36.58
C GLN A 382 -0.21 12.04 37.41
N VAL A 383 -1.37 11.59 36.90
CA VAL A 383 -2.18 10.55 37.54
C VAL A 383 -1.37 9.25 37.67
N CYS A 384 -0.67 8.84 36.61
CA CYS A 384 0.17 7.65 36.65
C CYS A 384 1.33 7.78 37.65
N LEU A 385 2.01 8.94 37.74
CA LEU A 385 3.06 9.16 38.76
C LEU A 385 2.53 9.05 40.18
N SER A 386 1.36 9.64 40.43
CA SER A 386 0.71 9.63 41.75
C SER A 386 0.23 8.23 42.18
N ASN A 387 0.02 7.32 41.24
CA ASN A 387 -0.40 5.95 41.50
C ASN A 387 0.80 4.99 41.45
N CYS A 388 1.30 4.51 42.59
CA CYS A 388 2.46 3.61 42.66
C CYS A 388 2.29 2.27 41.92
N SER A 389 1.05 1.84 41.68
CA SER A 389 0.75 0.64 40.93
C SER A 389 0.81 0.87 39.42
N CYS A 390 0.77 2.12 38.94
CA CYS A 390 0.86 2.44 37.53
C CYS A 390 2.19 1.95 36.94
N ARG A 391 2.11 1.17 35.87
CA ARG A 391 3.25 0.60 35.12
C ARG A 391 3.49 1.31 33.80
N ALA A 392 2.42 1.72 33.13
CA ALA A 392 2.51 2.49 31.89
C ALA A 392 1.21 3.27 31.63
N TYR A 393 1.30 4.25 30.74
CA TYR A 393 0.12 4.94 30.20
C TYR A 393 0.27 5.22 28.71
N ALA A 394 -0.85 5.52 28.04
CA ALA A 394 -0.89 5.99 26.66
C ALA A 394 -2.13 6.86 26.43
N ALA A 395 -2.21 7.49 25.25
CA ALA A 395 -3.44 8.11 24.79
C ALA A 395 -4.53 7.04 24.55
N ALA A 396 -5.79 7.31 24.91
CA ALA A 396 -6.90 6.38 24.67
C ALA A 396 -7.46 6.50 23.24
N ASN A 397 -7.42 7.70 22.67
CA ASN A 397 -7.91 8.04 21.35
C ASN A 397 -6.94 9.00 20.63
N VAL A 398 -6.19 8.50 19.66
CA VAL A 398 -5.18 9.31 18.93
C VAL A 398 -5.81 10.39 18.04
N SER A 399 -7.08 10.24 17.66
CA SER A 399 -7.81 11.22 16.84
C SER A 399 -8.42 12.40 17.63
N GLY A 400 -8.43 12.33 18.97
CA GLY A 400 -9.19 13.24 19.86
C GLY A 400 -8.62 14.65 20.10
N GLY A 401 -7.76 15.18 19.23
CA GLY A 401 -7.22 16.54 19.38
C GLY A 401 -6.34 16.71 20.64
N ALA A 402 -6.63 17.71 21.49
CA ALA A 402 -5.88 18.00 22.73
C ALA A 402 -6.26 17.07 23.91
N SER A 403 -7.51 16.61 23.96
CA SER A 403 -8.04 15.67 24.97
C SER A 403 -8.11 14.28 24.37
N ARG A 404 -6.95 13.70 24.07
CA ARG A 404 -6.79 12.35 23.47
C ARG A 404 -7.23 11.22 24.40
N GLY A 405 -7.78 11.52 25.58
CA GLY A 405 -8.03 10.56 26.64
C GLY A 405 -6.75 9.91 27.16
N CYS A 406 -6.92 9.09 28.19
CA CYS A 406 -5.84 8.46 28.92
C CYS A 406 -6.18 6.99 29.18
N VAL A 407 -5.26 6.08 28.89
CA VAL A 407 -5.32 4.69 29.33
C VAL A 407 -4.13 4.39 30.21
N ILE A 408 -4.37 3.79 31.37
CA ILE A 408 -3.37 3.47 32.40
C ILE A 408 -3.38 1.97 32.69
N TRP A 409 -2.21 1.36 32.65
CA TRP A 409 -2.00 -0.02 33.06
C TRP A 409 -1.41 -0.06 34.47
N ALA A 410 -2.15 -0.66 35.40
CA ALA A 410 -1.67 -1.02 36.74
C ALA A 410 -1.26 -2.50 36.85
N VAL A 411 -1.40 -3.24 35.75
CA VAL A 411 -1.03 -4.67 35.61
C VAL A 411 0.22 -4.82 34.75
N ASP A 412 0.76 -6.02 34.72
CA ASP A 412 1.86 -6.38 33.82
C ASP A 412 1.46 -6.17 32.36
N LEU A 413 2.37 -5.61 31.57
CA LEU A 413 2.13 -5.30 30.16
C LEU A 413 2.33 -6.58 29.35
N LEU A 414 1.27 -7.06 28.71
CA LEU A 414 1.27 -8.30 27.94
C LEU A 414 0.91 -8.04 26.48
N ASP A 415 1.33 -8.99 25.64
CA ASP A 415 0.95 -9.06 24.22
C ASP A 415 1.34 -7.83 23.40
N MET A 416 2.53 -7.30 23.68
CA MET A 416 3.11 -6.19 22.94
C MET A 416 3.86 -6.70 21.70
N ARG A 417 3.78 -5.93 20.62
CA ARG A 417 4.64 -6.08 19.44
C ARG A 417 5.03 -4.72 18.90
N GLN A 418 6.17 -4.67 18.22
CA GLN A 418 6.60 -3.49 17.49
C GLN A 418 6.30 -3.66 16.00
N TYR A 419 5.95 -2.57 15.34
CA TYR A 419 5.81 -2.48 13.90
C TYR A 419 6.87 -1.54 13.33
N THR A 420 7.12 -1.66 12.03
CA THR A 420 7.94 -0.71 11.28
C THR A 420 7.21 0.64 11.11
N LYS A 421 5.89 0.60 10.92
CA LYS A 421 5.00 1.77 10.86
C LYS A 421 4.67 2.32 12.26
N PHE A 422 4.45 3.63 12.35
CA PHE A 422 3.87 4.24 13.54
C PHE A 422 2.44 3.75 13.81
N VAL A 423 2.27 3.08 14.94
CA VAL A 423 0.97 2.68 15.50
C VAL A 423 0.61 3.61 16.64
N GLN A 424 1.37 3.51 17.75
CA GLN A 424 1.18 4.39 18.89
C GLN A 424 2.38 4.39 19.83
N ASP A 425 2.52 5.48 20.59
CA ASP A 425 3.45 5.59 21.71
C ASP A 425 2.87 5.01 23.01
N VAL A 426 3.73 4.36 23.78
CA VAL A 426 3.45 3.89 25.15
C VAL A 426 4.51 4.45 26.09
N TYR A 427 4.07 5.00 27.21
CA TYR A 427 4.94 5.60 28.21
C TYR A 427 5.15 4.62 29.35
N ILE A 428 6.33 3.99 29.39
CA ILE A 428 6.69 2.95 30.37
C ILE A 428 7.32 3.62 31.58
N ARG A 429 6.74 3.40 32.77
CA ARG A 429 7.31 3.96 34.01
C ARG A 429 8.67 3.34 34.27
N LEU A 430 9.70 4.11 34.62
CA LEU A 430 11.04 3.63 34.99
C LEU A 430 11.59 4.47 36.15
N ALA A 431 12.59 3.95 36.87
CA ALA A 431 13.33 4.76 37.84
C ALA A 431 14.14 5.84 37.10
N GLN A 432 14.31 7.04 37.68
CA GLN A 432 15.04 8.12 37.00
C GLN A 432 16.47 7.71 36.60
N SER A 433 17.16 6.91 37.42
CA SER A 433 18.50 6.42 37.10
C SER A 433 18.57 5.58 35.81
N GLU A 434 17.52 4.81 35.51
CA GLU A 434 17.43 4.04 34.26
C GLU A 434 17.20 4.97 33.07
N ILE A 435 16.39 6.01 33.24
CA ILE A 435 16.13 7.02 32.21
C ILE A 435 17.41 7.78 31.88
N ASP A 436 18.17 8.19 32.91
CA ASP A 436 19.43 8.89 32.74
C ASP A 436 20.47 7.99 32.04
N ALA A 437 20.53 6.71 32.40
CA ALA A 437 21.40 5.73 31.74
C ALA A 437 21.04 5.54 30.25
N LEU A 438 19.75 5.44 29.93
CA LEU A 438 19.26 5.32 28.55
C LEU A 438 19.58 6.59 27.73
N ASN A 439 19.39 7.77 28.31
CA ASN A 439 19.75 9.04 27.68
C ASN A 439 21.26 9.15 27.43
N ALA A 440 22.09 8.76 28.40
CA ALA A 440 23.55 8.74 28.25
C ALA A 440 23.99 7.77 27.13
N ALA A 441 23.39 6.58 27.06
CA ALA A 441 23.66 5.61 26.00
C ALA A 441 23.28 6.16 24.60
N ALA A 442 22.13 6.82 24.48
CA ALA A 442 21.70 7.45 23.24
C ALA A 442 22.63 8.60 22.80
N ALA A 443 23.07 9.43 23.74
CA ALA A 443 24.04 10.51 23.47
C ALA A 443 25.40 9.96 23.01
N ALA A 444 25.88 8.89 23.62
CA ALA A 444 27.13 8.23 23.24
C ALA A 444 27.07 7.66 21.81
N ALA A 445 25.94 7.05 21.43
CA ALA A 445 25.72 6.51 20.08
C ALA A 445 25.77 7.61 19.00
N ASN A 446 25.19 8.79 19.28
CA ASN A 446 25.19 9.91 18.34
C ASN A 446 26.58 10.55 18.17
N SER A 447 27.42 10.55 19.22
CA SER A 447 28.77 11.15 19.17
C SER A 447 29.76 10.41 18.24
N ARG A 448 29.54 9.11 17.99
CA ARG A 448 30.42 8.28 17.13
C ARG A 448 30.22 8.53 15.63
N SER A 449 29.31 9.42 15.23
CA SER A 449 28.94 9.69 13.82
C SER A 449 29.51 10.98 13.21
N SER A 450 30.24 11.82 13.98
CA SER A 450 30.82 13.08 13.47
C SER A 450 32.34 12.95 13.23
N PRO A 451 32.88 13.24 12.04
CA PRO A 451 34.31 13.46 11.88
C PRO A 451 34.75 14.70 12.68
N SER A 452 35.96 14.66 13.24
CA SER A 452 36.46 15.73 14.12
C SER A 452 36.51 17.09 13.40
N LYS A 453 36.09 18.17 14.08
CA LYS A 453 36.07 19.55 13.56
C LYS A 453 37.40 19.99 12.91
N ARG A 454 38.52 19.37 13.27
CA ARG A 454 39.86 19.64 12.72
C ARG A 454 40.00 19.21 11.26
N VAL A 455 39.34 18.12 10.84
CA VAL A 455 39.40 17.63 9.45
C VAL A 455 38.66 18.58 8.50
N VAL A 456 37.51 19.10 8.94
CA VAL A 456 36.71 20.06 8.14
C VAL A 456 37.49 21.36 7.91
N ILE A 457 38.19 21.88 8.92
CA ILE A 457 38.98 23.11 8.80
C ILE A 457 40.15 22.93 7.81
N ALA A 458 40.83 21.77 7.84
CA ALA A 458 41.93 21.48 6.93
C ALA A 458 41.48 21.40 5.45
N VAL A 459 40.32 20.79 5.21
CA VAL A 459 39.75 20.66 3.85
C VAL A 459 39.33 22.03 3.30
N VAL A 460 38.70 22.88 4.12
CA VAL A 460 38.27 24.23 3.70
C VAL A 460 39.48 25.12 3.37
N ALA A 461 40.57 25.04 4.14
CA ALA A 461 41.79 25.78 3.86
C ALA A 461 42.46 25.34 2.54
N ALA A 462 42.46 24.04 2.24
CA ALA A 462 43.01 23.51 0.99
C ALA A 462 42.19 23.95 -0.24
N VAL A 463 40.85 23.94 -0.14
CA VAL A 463 39.96 24.37 -1.22
C VAL A 463 40.12 25.86 -1.51
N ALA A 464 40.25 26.69 -0.47
CA ALA A 464 40.47 28.14 -0.64
C ALA A 464 41.80 28.44 -1.36
N GLY A 465 42.87 27.69 -1.06
CA GLY A 465 44.16 27.82 -1.74
C GLY A 465 44.10 27.48 -3.24
N VAL A 466 43.37 26.42 -3.61
CA VAL A 466 43.20 26.00 -5.01
C VAL A 466 42.40 27.03 -5.81
N LEU A 467 41.34 27.60 -5.22
CA LEU A 467 40.52 28.62 -5.88
C LEU A 467 41.30 29.91 -6.15
N LEU A 468 42.22 30.29 -5.25
CA LEU A 468 43.10 31.45 -5.42
C LEU A 468 44.09 31.26 -6.58
N LEU A 469 44.65 30.06 -6.73
CA LEU A 469 45.56 29.73 -7.85
C LEU A 469 44.84 29.73 -9.20
N LEU A 470 43.60 29.24 -9.25
CA LEU A 470 42.77 29.25 -10.47
C LEU A 470 42.38 30.68 -10.89
N ALA A 471 42.09 31.56 -9.93
CA ALA A 471 41.79 32.96 -10.21
C ALA A 471 42.99 33.71 -10.81
N VAL A 472 44.20 33.47 -10.30
CA VAL A 472 45.44 34.06 -10.85
C VAL A 472 45.73 33.51 -12.26
N GLY A 473 45.55 32.21 -12.48
CA GLY A 473 45.70 31.58 -13.80
C GLY A 473 44.72 32.13 -14.85
N CYS A 474 43.47 32.38 -14.45
CA CYS A 474 42.44 32.97 -15.31
C CYS A 474 42.79 34.43 -15.68
N CYS A 475 43.31 35.20 -14.73
CA CYS A 475 43.73 36.58 -14.94
C CYS A 475 44.91 36.67 -15.94
N CYS A 476 45.91 35.79 -15.80
CA CYS A 476 47.03 35.67 -16.75
C CYS A 476 46.56 35.28 -18.18
N CYS A 477 45.61 34.36 -18.31
CA CYS A 477 45.04 33.97 -19.60
C CYS A 477 44.24 35.10 -20.28
N CYS A 478 43.54 35.93 -19.50
CA CYS A 478 42.78 37.07 -20.02
C CYS A 478 43.69 38.17 -20.58
N VAL A 479 44.84 38.42 -19.94
CA VAL A 479 45.86 39.38 -20.41
C VAL A 479 46.54 38.86 -21.69
N TRP A 480 46.77 37.54 -21.79
CA TRP A 480 47.35 36.91 -22.98
C TRP A 480 46.41 36.94 -24.19
N ARG A 481 45.10 36.73 -24.00
CA ARG A 481 44.09 36.83 -25.06
C ARG A 481 43.86 38.27 -25.55
N LYS A 482 43.99 39.28 -24.68
CA LYS A 482 43.90 40.70 -25.07
C LYS A 482 45.09 41.19 -25.91
N ARG A 483 46.27 40.55 -25.82
CA ARG A 483 47.44 40.89 -26.64
C ARG A 483 47.41 40.29 -28.06
N ARG A 484 46.61 39.24 -28.31
CA ARG A 484 46.49 38.59 -29.63
C ARG A 484 45.45 39.21 -30.59
N LYS A 485 44.65 40.18 -30.15
CA LYS A 485 43.53 40.76 -30.93
C LYS A 485 43.79 42.16 -31.50
N ARG A 486 45.06 42.57 -31.66
CA ARG A 486 45.49 43.90 -32.17
C ARG A 486 46.35 43.87 -33.45
N GLN A 487 46.45 42.75 -34.16
CA GLN A 487 47.12 42.71 -35.47
C GLN A 487 46.26 41.91 -36.47
N GLY A 488 45.84 42.59 -37.55
CA GLY A 488 45.23 41.97 -38.74
C GLY A 488 43.93 42.63 -39.21
N GLU A 489 44.02 43.84 -39.77
CA GLU A 489 43.04 44.44 -40.69
C GLU A 489 43.37 44.06 -42.15
N THR A 490 42.39 44.30 -43.04
CA THR A 490 42.37 44.28 -44.53
C THR A 490 42.00 42.93 -45.19
N GLY A 491 41.02 42.81 -46.11
CA GLY A 491 40.04 43.75 -46.68
C GLY A 491 39.16 43.06 -47.76
N SER A 492 37.99 43.68 -48.06
CA SER A 492 37.18 43.63 -49.31
C SER A 492 36.58 42.27 -49.77
N SER A 493 35.37 42.09 -50.32
CA SER A 493 34.34 42.94 -50.97
C SER A 493 33.04 42.12 -51.13
N ALA A 494 31.86 42.77 -51.16
CA ALA A 494 30.51 42.20 -51.36
C ALA A 494 30.25 41.76 -52.84
N PRO A 495 29.05 41.27 -53.29
CA PRO A 495 27.76 41.10 -52.61
C PRO A 495 26.93 39.82 -52.96
N GLY A 496 25.76 39.66 -52.31
CA GLY A 496 24.68 38.70 -52.64
C GLY A 496 24.70 37.44 -51.77
N GLY A 497 23.64 36.93 -51.16
CA GLY A 497 22.20 37.19 -51.16
C GLY A 497 21.58 36.08 -50.27
N GLY A 498 20.40 36.34 -49.68
CA GLY A 498 19.66 35.36 -48.88
C GLY A 498 19.80 35.56 -47.37
N ALA A 499 19.10 36.56 -46.82
CA ALA A 499 18.70 36.52 -45.43
C ALA A 499 17.48 35.59 -45.35
N ASP A 500 17.62 34.45 -44.66
CA ASP A 500 16.48 33.60 -44.34
C ASP A 500 15.55 34.36 -43.38
N ASP A 501 14.34 34.50 -43.89
CA ASP A 501 13.18 35.16 -43.34
C ASP A 501 12.64 34.29 -42.18
N VAL A 502 13.03 34.60 -40.94
CA VAL A 502 12.27 34.12 -39.78
C VAL A 502 11.08 35.06 -39.62
N LEU A 503 9.96 34.66 -40.23
CA LEU A 503 8.64 35.27 -40.05
C LEU A 503 8.33 35.46 -38.55
N PRO A 504 7.80 36.62 -38.13
CA PRO A 504 7.39 36.84 -36.76
C PRO A 504 6.08 36.08 -36.53
N ILE A 505 6.14 34.99 -35.77
CA ILE A 505 4.94 34.31 -35.27
C ILE A 505 4.11 35.33 -34.47
N ARG A 506 2.87 35.54 -34.92
CA ARG A 506 1.92 36.50 -34.36
C ARG A 506 1.54 36.11 -32.93
N VAL A 507 2.16 36.75 -31.95
CA VAL A 507 1.69 36.72 -30.56
C VAL A 507 0.37 37.51 -30.48
N ARG A 508 -0.77 36.81 -30.47
CA ARG A 508 -2.07 37.39 -30.11
C ARG A 508 -2.30 37.22 -28.61
N LYS A 509 -2.49 38.33 -27.90
CA LYS A 509 -3.02 38.33 -26.53
C LYS A 509 -4.50 37.93 -26.57
N HIS A 510 -4.84 36.71 -26.17
CA HIS A 510 -6.22 36.32 -25.90
C HIS A 510 -6.54 36.46 -24.39
N PRO A 511 -7.70 37.03 -24.02
CA PRO A 511 -8.05 37.33 -22.63
C PRO A 511 -8.94 36.23 -22.03
N ALA A 512 -8.35 35.15 -21.53
CA ALA A 512 -9.00 34.21 -20.61
C ALA A 512 -7.93 33.27 -20.01
N LEU A 513 -7.05 33.81 -19.17
CA LEU A 513 -6.13 33.01 -18.38
C LEU A 513 -6.47 33.22 -16.90
N ASP A 514 -6.59 32.10 -16.16
CA ASP A 514 -6.69 32.09 -14.70
C ASP A 514 -5.63 33.03 -14.09
N GLU A 515 -6.00 33.80 -13.07
CA GLU A 515 -5.10 34.76 -12.42
C GLU A 515 -3.78 34.11 -11.92
N ASP A 516 -3.80 32.79 -11.70
CA ASP A 516 -2.66 31.99 -11.24
C ASP A 516 -1.57 31.81 -12.34
N TRP A 517 -1.93 31.87 -13.63
CA TRP A 517 -0.98 31.71 -14.77
C TRP A 517 -0.17 32.97 -15.08
N ARG A 518 -0.73 34.15 -14.79
CA ARG A 518 -0.05 35.46 -14.95
C ARG A 518 1.19 35.59 -14.04
N SER A 519 1.30 34.77 -13.00
CA SER A 519 2.47 34.70 -12.11
C SER A 519 3.59 33.80 -12.68
N ALA A 520 3.24 32.78 -13.47
CA ALA A 520 4.17 31.82 -14.06
C ALA A 520 4.79 32.32 -15.38
N GLU A 521 4.04 33.09 -16.17
CA GLU A 521 4.51 33.74 -17.41
C GLU A 521 5.70 34.68 -17.18
N LYS A 522 5.82 35.30 -16.00
CA LYS A 522 6.90 36.26 -15.73
C LYS A 522 8.28 35.62 -15.58
N ASP A 523 8.37 34.28 -15.55
CA ASP A 523 9.55 33.57 -15.03
C ASP A 523 10.11 32.49 -15.98
N VAL A 524 9.51 32.29 -17.16
CA VAL A 524 9.90 31.27 -18.16
C VAL A 524 9.62 31.76 -19.61
N ASP A 525 10.67 31.94 -20.43
CA ASP A 525 10.56 32.12 -21.89
C ASP A 525 10.25 30.77 -22.57
N LEU A 526 9.00 30.30 -22.50
CA LEU A 526 8.55 29.07 -23.17
C LEU A 526 7.69 29.40 -24.40
N PRO A 527 8.02 28.87 -25.60
CA PRO A 527 7.18 29.04 -26.78
C PRO A 527 5.77 28.47 -26.61
N LEU A 528 4.76 29.28 -26.94
CA LEU A 528 3.36 28.86 -27.04
C LEU A 528 3.02 28.56 -28.51
N PHE A 529 2.47 27.37 -28.75
CA PHE A 529 2.03 26.93 -30.07
C PHE A 529 0.52 27.07 -30.19
N ASP A 530 0.05 27.64 -31.30
CA ASP A 530 -1.38 27.70 -31.60
C ASP A 530 -1.94 26.29 -31.88
N LEU A 531 -3.19 26.04 -31.48
CA LEU A 531 -3.82 24.74 -31.66
C LEU A 531 -3.82 24.31 -33.14
N ASP A 532 -4.04 25.24 -34.06
CA ASP A 532 -4.02 24.98 -35.51
C ASP A 532 -2.67 24.46 -36.01
N VAL A 533 -1.56 24.97 -35.44
CA VAL A 533 -0.20 24.52 -35.76
C VAL A 533 -0.01 23.08 -35.29
N VAL A 534 -0.48 22.75 -34.07
CA VAL A 534 -0.37 21.40 -33.52
C VAL A 534 -1.28 20.41 -34.26
N LEU A 535 -2.48 20.81 -34.63
CA LEU A 535 -3.42 20.01 -35.42
C LEU A 535 -2.84 19.71 -36.80
N THR A 536 -2.28 20.71 -37.48
CA THR A 536 -1.64 20.53 -38.78
C THR A 536 -0.42 19.62 -38.67
N ALA A 537 0.44 19.85 -37.67
CA ALA A 537 1.65 19.06 -37.47
C ALA A 537 1.37 17.59 -37.16
N THR A 538 0.25 17.27 -36.51
CA THR A 538 -0.11 15.91 -36.08
C THR A 538 -1.11 15.21 -37.00
N ASP A 539 -1.48 15.84 -38.12
CA ASP A 539 -2.58 15.41 -39.00
C ASP A 539 -3.88 15.15 -38.21
N ASN A 540 -4.32 16.17 -37.46
CA ASN A 540 -5.49 16.14 -36.59
C ASN A 540 -5.47 14.93 -35.61
N PHE A 541 -4.31 14.67 -35.00
CA PHE A 541 -4.08 13.53 -34.11
C PHE A 541 -4.44 12.17 -34.75
N ALA A 542 -4.14 12.00 -36.04
CA ALA A 542 -4.39 10.76 -36.75
C ALA A 542 -3.75 9.55 -36.04
N LEU A 543 -4.45 8.42 -36.05
CA LEU A 543 -4.03 7.23 -35.31
C LEU A 543 -2.64 6.71 -35.75
N HIS A 544 -2.26 6.90 -37.02
CA HIS A 544 -0.96 6.49 -37.55
C HIS A 544 0.20 7.34 -37.01
N ASN A 545 -0.08 8.54 -36.49
CA ASN A 545 0.89 9.40 -35.82
C ASN A 545 0.99 9.12 -34.32
N LYS A 546 0.15 8.26 -33.74
CA LYS A 546 0.21 7.91 -32.32
C LYS A 546 1.44 7.04 -32.05
N ILE A 547 2.35 7.54 -31.23
CA ILE A 547 3.62 6.87 -30.89
C ILE A 547 3.63 6.22 -29.51
N GLY A 548 2.65 6.54 -28.67
CA GLY A 548 2.49 5.92 -27.36
C GLY A 548 1.25 6.42 -26.62
N GLU A 549 0.87 5.70 -25.57
CA GLU A 549 -0.17 6.10 -24.63
C GLU A 549 0.21 5.60 -23.24
N GLY A 550 0.30 6.52 -22.28
CA GLY A 550 0.59 6.21 -20.87
C GLY A 550 -0.55 6.67 -19.97
N GLY A 551 -0.36 6.59 -18.65
CA GLY A 551 -1.35 7.03 -17.64
C GLY A 551 -1.75 8.51 -17.71
N PHE A 552 -1.03 9.30 -18.51
CA PHE A 552 -1.17 10.76 -18.61
C PHE A 552 -1.71 11.25 -19.97
N GLY A 553 -2.05 10.33 -20.87
CA GLY A 553 -2.65 10.63 -22.18
C GLY A 553 -1.83 10.13 -23.38
N PRO A 554 -2.40 10.23 -24.59
CA PRO A 554 -1.75 9.82 -25.82
C PRO A 554 -0.65 10.79 -26.27
N VAL A 555 0.40 10.24 -26.88
CA VAL A 555 1.51 10.98 -27.48
C VAL A 555 1.54 10.74 -28.98
N TYR A 556 1.66 11.81 -29.76
CA TYR A 556 1.67 11.80 -31.21
C TYR A 556 3.00 12.32 -31.75
N MET A 557 3.51 11.72 -32.81
CA MET A 557 4.55 12.33 -33.64
C MET A 557 3.90 13.42 -34.48
N GLY A 558 4.53 14.59 -34.51
CA GLY A 558 4.15 15.67 -35.40
C GLY A 558 5.35 16.20 -36.16
N LYS A 559 5.08 16.87 -37.28
CA LYS A 559 6.10 17.56 -38.06
C LYS A 559 5.69 19.01 -38.24
N LEU A 560 6.46 19.92 -37.66
CA LEU A 560 6.24 21.36 -37.79
C LEU A 560 6.56 21.83 -39.23
N GLU A 561 6.10 23.04 -39.59
CA GLU A 561 6.26 23.60 -40.95
C GLU A 561 7.73 23.73 -41.38
N ASP A 562 8.64 23.97 -40.42
CA ASP A 562 10.09 24.02 -40.62
C ASP A 562 10.72 22.62 -40.82
N GLY A 563 9.91 21.56 -40.78
CA GLY A 563 10.32 20.17 -40.90
C GLY A 563 10.81 19.54 -39.60
N GLN A 564 10.79 20.26 -38.47
CA GLN A 564 11.19 19.73 -37.18
C GLN A 564 10.19 18.65 -36.70
N GLU A 565 10.70 17.46 -36.40
CA GLU A 565 9.93 16.38 -35.79
C GLU A 565 9.77 16.61 -34.28
N VAL A 566 8.53 16.50 -33.80
CA VAL A 566 8.15 16.75 -32.41
C VAL A 566 7.30 15.62 -31.85
N ALA A 567 7.33 15.44 -30.53
CA ALA A 567 6.42 14.56 -29.83
C ALA A 567 5.39 15.41 -29.05
N VAL A 568 4.11 15.28 -29.41
CA VAL A 568 3.00 16.03 -28.82
C VAL A 568 2.26 15.15 -27.83
N LYS A 569 2.42 15.43 -26.54
CA LYS A 569 1.68 14.77 -25.44
C LYS A 569 0.38 15.56 -25.20
N ARG A 570 -0.76 14.94 -25.51
CA ARG A 570 -2.09 15.53 -25.30
C ARG A 570 -2.65 15.05 -23.96
N LEU A 571 -2.89 15.98 -23.05
CA LEU A 571 -3.35 15.64 -21.70
C LEU A 571 -4.87 15.46 -21.66
N SER A 572 -5.36 14.63 -20.75
CA SER A 572 -6.78 14.28 -20.67
C SER A 572 -7.67 15.44 -20.20
N ARG A 573 -8.75 15.72 -20.94
CA ARG A 573 -9.76 16.76 -20.65
C ARG A 573 -10.58 16.52 -19.36
N ARG A 574 -10.69 15.27 -18.87
CA ARG A 574 -11.66 14.88 -17.82
C ARG A 574 -11.07 14.75 -16.42
N SER A 575 -9.78 15.02 -16.21
CA SER A 575 -9.15 14.82 -14.90
C SER A 575 -8.58 16.12 -14.32
N MET A 576 -8.93 16.42 -13.06
CA MET A 576 -8.27 17.48 -12.27
C MET A 576 -6.75 17.23 -12.14
N GLN A 577 -6.34 15.97 -12.29
CA GLN A 577 -4.94 15.52 -12.23
C GLN A 577 -4.12 15.99 -13.46
N GLY A 578 -4.70 15.97 -14.67
CA GLY A 578 -3.99 16.35 -15.90
C GLY A 578 -3.58 17.82 -15.94
N ALA A 579 -4.38 18.72 -15.35
CA ALA A 579 -4.04 20.14 -15.22
C ALA A 579 -2.87 20.39 -14.24
N VAL A 580 -2.81 19.63 -13.13
CA VAL A 580 -1.72 19.71 -12.15
C VAL A 580 -0.42 19.18 -12.74
N GLU A 581 -0.48 18.09 -13.50
CA GLU A 581 0.67 17.49 -14.18
C GLU A 581 1.21 18.40 -15.28
N PHE A 582 0.33 18.99 -16.11
CA PHE A 582 0.72 20.01 -17.08
C PHE A 582 1.53 21.13 -16.42
N LYS A 583 1.02 21.68 -15.31
CA LYS A 583 1.67 22.76 -14.57
C LYS A 583 3.01 22.34 -13.99
N ASN A 584 3.11 21.14 -13.41
CA ASN A 584 4.38 20.63 -12.89
C ASN A 584 5.40 20.45 -14.01
N GLU A 585 5.00 19.80 -15.10
CA GLU A 585 5.90 19.41 -16.18
C GLU A 585 6.43 20.63 -16.94
N VAL A 586 5.57 21.61 -17.24
CA VAL A 586 5.96 22.91 -17.82
C VAL A 586 6.88 23.69 -16.89
N LYS A 587 6.55 23.79 -15.58
CA LYS A 587 7.36 24.55 -14.62
C LYS A 587 8.74 23.94 -14.37
N LEU A 588 8.83 22.61 -14.40
CA LEU A 588 10.05 21.85 -14.13
C LEU A 588 10.95 21.77 -15.37
N ILE A 589 10.43 21.24 -16.48
CA ILE A 589 11.26 20.90 -17.64
C ILE A 589 11.70 22.14 -18.41
N ALA A 590 10.91 23.22 -18.43
CA ALA A 590 11.28 24.43 -19.17
C ALA A 590 12.63 25.03 -18.72
N LYS A 591 13.08 24.73 -17.50
CA LYS A 591 14.35 25.19 -16.93
C LYS A 591 15.47 24.14 -16.97
N LEU A 592 15.21 22.94 -17.50
CA LEU A 592 16.17 21.83 -17.56
C LEU A 592 16.78 21.70 -18.95
N GLN A 593 18.11 21.72 -19.01
CA GLN A 593 18.87 21.52 -20.24
C GLN A 593 20.07 20.63 -19.95
N HIS A 594 19.97 19.37 -20.35
CA HIS A 594 21.05 18.40 -20.21
C HIS A 594 20.94 17.33 -21.29
N ARG A 595 22.08 16.82 -21.78
CA ARG A 595 22.11 15.86 -22.90
C ARG A 595 21.36 14.54 -22.62
N ASN A 596 21.19 14.20 -21.34
CA ASN A 596 20.54 12.98 -20.87
C ASN A 596 19.14 13.24 -20.28
N LEU A 597 18.51 14.38 -20.58
CA LEU A 597 17.12 14.68 -20.24
C LEU A 597 16.37 15.07 -21.53
N VAL A 598 15.09 14.71 -21.64
CA VAL A 598 14.27 15.09 -22.79
C VAL A 598 13.99 16.60 -22.76
N ARG A 599 14.23 17.27 -23.89
CA ARG A 599 14.03 18.71 -24.03
C ARG A 599 12.57 19.05 -24.35
N LEU A 600 12.01 19.96 -23.56
CA LEU A 600 10.75 20.63 -23.84
C LEU A 600 10.96 21.70 -24.93
N LEU A 601 10.09 21.70 -25.94
CA LEU A 601 10.09 22.67 -27.04
C LEU A 601 9.08 23.79 -26.82
N GLY A 602 7.93 23.46 -26.23
CA GLY A 602 6.88 24.43 -25.92
C GLY A 602 5.59 23.76 -25.47
N CYS A 603 4.52 24.53 -25.35
CA CYS A 603 3.20 24.01 -25.00
C CYS A 603 2.09 24.70 -25.81
N CYS A 604 0.93 24.05 -25.89
CA CYS A 604 -0.28 24.60 -26.48
C CYS A 604 -1.37 24.61 -25.39
N ILE A 605 -2.03 25.77 -25.26
CA ILE A 605 -3.08 26.04 -24.29
C ILE A 605 -4.20 26.74 -25.05
N ASP A 606 -5.29 26.03 -25.32
CA ASP A 606 -6.46 26.57 -26.01
C ASP A 606 -7.73 26.03 -25.33
N GLU A 607 -8.55 26.92 -24.76
CA GLU A 607 -9.73 26.56 -23.93
C GLU A 607 -9.46 25.43 -22.91
N ASP A 608 -9.95 24.22 -23.16
CA ASP A 608 -9.78 23.00 -22.35
C ASP A 608 -8.67 22.05 -22.86
N GLU A 609 -8.03 22.37 -23.98
CA GLU A 609 -6.91 21.61 -24.54
C GLU A 609 -5.58 22.04 -23.90
N ARG A 610 -4.83 21.06 -23.41
CA ARG A 610 -3.49 21.25 -22.84
C ARG A 610 -2.56 20.23 -23.47
N MET A 611 -1.53 20.71 -24.16
CA MET A 611 -0.58 19.87 -24.88
C MET A 611 0.85 20.32 -24.63
N ILE A 612 1.76 19.35 -24.57
CA ILE A 612 3.19 19.58 -24.35
C ILE A 612 3.96 19.03 -25.55
N LEU A 613 4.88 19.84 -26.10
CA LEU A 613 5.70 19.49 -27.26
C LEU A 613 7.13 19.22 -26.82
N TYR A 614 7.63 18.00 -27.07
CA TYR A 614 9.01 17.59 -26.82
C TYR A 614 9.79 17.36 -28.11
N GLU A 615 11.11 17.29 -27.99
CA GLU A 615 11.92 16.69 -29.05
C GLU A 615 11.48 15.24 -29.33
N TYR A 616 11.41 14.87 -30.61
CA TYR A 616 11.05 13.51 -30.99
C TYR A 616 12.21 12.53 -30.75
N MET A 617 11.90 11.39 -30.13
CA MET A 617 12.87 10.37 -29.72
C MET A 617 12.77 9.13 -30.63
N HIS A 618 13.68 9.03 -31.60
CA HIS A 618 13.61 8.06 -32.71
C HIS A 618 13.67 6.59 -32.30
N ASN A 619 14.32 6.28 -31.19
CA ASN A 619 14.49 4.91 -30.70
C ASN A 619 13.58 4.61 -29.50
N GLN A 620 12.44 5.28 -29.37
CA GLN A 620 11.40 4.98 -28.36
C GLN A 620 11.97 4.86 -26.93
N SER A 621 11.33 4.07 -26.05
CA SER A 621 11.74 3.85 -24.67
C SER A 621 12.65 2.64 -24.51
N LEU A 622 13.52 2.69 -23.50
CA LEU A 622 14.53 1.67 -23.21
C LEU A 622 13.93 0.29 -22.94
N ASP A 623 12.76 0.22 -22.29
CA ASP A 623 12.03 -1.02 -22.01
C ASP A 623 11.73 -1.83 -23.29
N THR A 624 11.50 -1.15 -24.42
CA THR A 624 11.29 -1.80 -25.73
C THR A 624 12.55 -2.48 -26.27
N PHE A 625 13.74 -2.14 -25.76
CA PHE A 625 14.99 -2.77 -26.17
C PHE A 625 15.48 -3.81 -25.16
N ILE A 626 15.26 -3.62 -23.86
CA ILE A 626 15.78 -4.54 -22.83
C ILE A 626 14.87 -5.76 -22.61
N PHE A 627 13.59 -5.71 -22.97
CA PHE A 627 12.64 -6.81 -22.73
C PHE A 627 12.10 -7.47 -24.01
N ASP A 628 12.35 -6.89 -25.19
CA ASP A 628 11.96 -7.48 -26.47
C ASP A 628 13.07 -8.40 -26.99
N GLU A 629 12.79 -9.68 -27.19
CA GLU A 629 13.79 -10.67 -27.60
C GLU A 629 14.49 -10.34 -28.92
N GLY A 630 13.80 -9.68 -29.86
CA GLY A 630 14.36 -9.27 -31.14
C GLY A 630 15.30 -8.07 -31.02
N LYS A 631 14.93 -7.07 -30.21
CA LYS A 631 15.69 -5.83 -30.03
C LYS A 631 16.79 -5.92 -28.96
N ARG A 632 16.72 -6.86 -28.00
CA ARG A 632 17.74 -7.07 -26.95
C ARG A 632 19.15 -7.25 -27.49
N ARG A 633 19.26 -7.89 -28.68
CA ARG A 633 20.52 -8.11 -29.41
C ARG A 633 21.19 -6.81 -29.89
N LEU A 634 20.43 -5.73 -30.05
CA LEU A 634 20.94 -4.43 -30.48
C LEU A 634 21.68 -3.70 -29.34
N LEU A 635 21.38 -4.06 -28.09
CA LEU A 635 22.03 -3.52 -26.89
C LEU A 635 23.14 -4.45 -26.40
N ARG A 636 24.28 -4.46 -27.11
CA ARG A 636 25.52 -5.08 -26.61
C ARG A 636 25.98 -4.42 -25.31
N TRP A 637 26.84 -5.11 -24.55
CA TRP A 637 27.32 -4.64 -23.24
C TRP A 637 27.76 -3.18 -23.23
N GLN A 638 28.62 -2.76 -24.16
CA GLN A 638 29.11 -1.38 -24.21
C GLN A 638 27.96 -0.35 -24.31
N LYS A 639 26.93 -0.64 -25.11
CA LYS A 639 25.76 0.24 -25.22
C LYS A 639 24.92 0.24 -23.94
N ARG A 640 24.77 -0.90 -23.27
CA ARG A 640 24.10 -0.97 -21.97
C ARG A 640 24.86 -0.17 -20.91
N PHE A 641 26.19 -0.26 -20.90
CA PHE A 641 27.04 0.53 -20.01
C PHE A 641 26.93 2.03 -20.30
N ASP A 642 27.00 2.44 -21.58
CA ASP A 642 26.82 3.84 -22.00
C ASP A 642 25.44 4.38 -21.57
N ILE A 643 24.40 3.54 -21.66
CA ILE A 643 23.05 3.87 -21.21
C ILE A 643 23.00 4.03 -19.69
N ILE A 644 23.52 3.07 -18.92
CA ILE A 644 23.60 3.14 -17.44
C ILE A 644 24.30 4.44 -17.01
N LEU A 645 25.46 4.73 -17.60
CA LEU A 645 26.24 5.91 -17.28
C LEU A 645 25.55 7.21 -17.73
N GLY A 646 24.86 7.19 -18.86
CA GLY A 646 24.07 8.33 -19.35
C GLY A 646 22.89 8.66 -18.43
N ILE A 647 22.15 7.65 -17.96
CA ILE A 647 21.08 7.80 -16.97
C ILE A 647 21.66 8.34 -15.66
N ALA A 648 22.76 7.78 -15.17
CA ALA A 648 23.39 8.22 -13.93
C ALA A 648 23.78 9.70 -13.97
N ARG A 649 24.34 10.17 -15.10
CA ARG A 649 24.67 11.59 -15.33
C ARG A 649 23.42 12.47 -15.41
N GLY A 650 22.36 12.00 -16.07
CA GLY A 650 21.07 12.71 -16.11
C GLY A 650 20.48 12.88 -14.72
N LEU A 651 20.52 11.85 -13.89
CA LEU A 651 20.00 11.88 -12.53
C LEU A 651 20.88 12.69 -11.57
N GLN A 652 22.21 12.63 -11.72
CA GLN A 652 23.15 13.51 -11.02
C GLN A 652 22.81 14.99 -11.30
N TYR A 653 22.57 15.35 -12.56
CA TYR A 653 22.19 16.71 -12.91
C TYR A 653 20.90 17.15 -12.19
N LEU A 654 19.87 16.28 -12.15
CA LEU A 654 18.63 16.58 -11.43
C LEU A 654 18.85 16.76 -9.92
N HIS A 655 19.71 15.96 -9.30
CA HIS A 655 19.90 15.97 -7.83
C HIS A 655 20.89 17.01 -7.33
N GLU A 656 21.95 17.29 -8.11
CA GLU A 656 23.17 17.96 -7.63
C GLU A 656 23.57 19.17 -8.47
N ASP A 657 23.49 19.12 -9.81
CA ASP A 657 24.06 20.18 -10.68
C ASP A 657 23.04 21.22 -11.19
N SER A 658 21.75 20.89 -11.16
CA SER A 658 20.69 21.80 -11.58
C SER A 658 20.42 22.88 -10.52
N ARG A 659 19.89 24.01 -10.95
CA ARG A 659 19.63 25.18 -10.07
C ARG A 659 18.74 24.84 -8.87
N PHE A 660 17.80 23.92 -9.07
CA PHE A 660 16.93 23.39 -8.02
C PHE A 660 17.13 21.89 -7.99
N ARG A 661 17.23 21.32 -6.78
CA ARG A 661 17.23 19.86 -6.64
C ARG A 661 15.87 19.31 -7.05
N ILE A 662 15.84 18.39 -8.01
CA ILE A 662 14.60 17.81 -8.55
C ILE A 662 14.57 16.31 -8.26
N ILE A 663 13.50 15.85 -7.62
CA ILE A 663 13.25 14.43 -7.38
C ILE A 663 12.23 13.93 -8.41
N HIS A 664 12.62 12.91 -9.20
CA HIS A 664 11.85 12.40 -10.33
C HIS A 664 10.61 11.60 -9.89
N ARG A 665 10.77 10.72 -8.90
CA ARG A 665 9.73 9.87 -8.27
C ARG A 665 9.10 8.76 -9.14
N ASP A 666 9.26 8.81 -10.47
CA ASP A 666 8.87 7.71 -11.38
C ASP A 666 9.98 7.27 -12.34
N LEU A 667 11.21 7.08 -11.84
CA LEU A 667 12.32 6.62 -12.68
C LEU A 667 12.20 5.11 -12.96
N LYS A 668 12.10 4.74 -14.24
CA LYS A 668 11.96 3.36 -14.73
C LYS A 668 12.38 3.26 -16.20
N ALA A 669 12.58 2.05 -16.71
CA ALA A 669 13.03 1.84 -18.09
C ALA A 669 12.10 2.43 -19.16
N SER A 670 10.78 2.42 -18.95
CA SER A 670 9.82 3.02 -19.90
C SER A 670 9.84 4.55 -19.93
N ASN A 671 10.41 5.20 -18.89
CA ASN A 671 10.57 6.65 -18.82
C ASN A 671 11.98 7.11 -19.26
N VAL A 672 12.83 6.20 -19.78
CA VAL A 672 14.10 6.54 -20.42
C VAL A 672 13.95 6.35 -21.92
N LEU A 673 13.98 7.46 -22.67
CA LEU A 673 13.86 7.46 -24.13
C LEU A 673 15.25 7.45 -24.79
N LEU A 674 15.35 6.89 -25.99
CA LEU A 674 16.61 6.79 -26.74
C LEU A 674 16.55 7.66 -28.00
N ASP A 675 17.55 8.54 -28.17
CA ASP A 675 17.66 9.38 -29.37
C ASP A 675 18.18 8.57 -30.57
N ARG A 676 18.34 9.21 -31.74
CA ARG A 676 18.89 8.59 -32.97
C ARG A 676 20.23 7.88 -32.76
N ASN A 677 21.02 8.31 -31.79
CA ASN A 677 22.36 7.79 -31.49
C ASN A 677 22.39 6.79 -30.32
N MET A 678 21.21 6.36 -29.84
CA MET A 678 21.04 5.50 -28.67
C MET A 678 21.51 6.16 -27.35
N VAL A 679 21.50 7.49 -27.27
CA VAL A 679 21.79 8.21 -26.04
C VAL A 679 20.53 8.23 -25.16
N PRO A 680 20.62 7.84 -23.88
CA PRO A 680 19.46 7.83 -22.99
C PRO A 680 19.08 9.24 -22.55
N LYS A 681 17.78 9.52 -22.55
CA LYS A 681 17.18 10.75 -22.04
C LYS A 681 16.04 10.42 -21.07
N ILE A 682 16.17 10.89 -19.83
CA ILE A 682 15.11 10.76 -18.82
C ILE A 682 13.93 11.66 -19.21
N SER A 683 12.72 11.14 -19.09
CA SER A 683 11.46 11.75 -19.50
C SER A 683 10.36 11.56 -18.45
N ASP A 684 9.21 12.20 -18.66
CA ASP A 684 7.99 12.10 -17.84
C ASP A 684 8.13 12.66 -16.41
N PHE A 685 8.16 14.00 -16.33
CA PHE A 685 8.32 14.74 -15.07
C PHE A 685 6.98 15.13 -14.43
N GLY A 686 5.86 14.55 -14.87
CA GLY A 686 4.50 14.93 -14.44
C GLY A 686 4.29 14.88 -12.92
N ILE A 687 5.03 14.02 -12.22
CA ILE A 687 4.95 13.84 -10.75
C ILE A 687 6.20 14.30 -9.98
N ALA A 688 7.19 14.86 -10.69
CA ALA A 688 8.45 15.30 -10.10
C ALA A 688 8.26 16.52 -9.18
N ARG A 689 9.22 16.75 -8.28
CA ARG A 689 9.17 17.81 -7.25
C ARG A 689 10.47 18.59 -7.16
N MET A 690 10.39 19.92 -6.98
CA MET A 690 11.55 20.77 -6.68
C MET A 690 11.74 20.92 -5.18
N PHE A 691 12.97 20.78 -4.72
CA PHE A 691 13.40 21.10 -3.36
C PHE A 691 14.08 22.47 -3.35
N GLY A 692 13.79 23.28 -2.34
CA GLY A 692 14.40 24.61 -2.14
C GLY A 692 15.40 24.62 -0.98
N GLY A 693 16.45 25.44 -1.09
CA GLY A 693 17.42 25.65 0.01
C GLY A 693 18.09 24.35 0.50
N ASP A 694 18.10 24.15 1.83
CA ASP A 694 18.72 22.99 2.50
C ASP A 694 17.81 21.75 2.60
N GLN A 695 16.65 21.73 1.93
CA GLN A 695 15.71 20.60 1.98
C GLN A 695 16.32 19.34 1.35
N THR A 696 16.40 18.25 2.14
CA THR A 696 16.99 16.96 1.71
C THR A 696 15.97 15.83 1.59
N THR A 697 14.80 15.96 2.22
CA THR A 697 13.73 14.95 2.28
C THR A 697 12.36 15.64 2.38
N GLU A 698 11.32 15.06 1.76
CA GLU A 698 9.94 15.53 1.85
C GLU A 698 8.96 14.35 2.03
N HIS A 699 7.76 14.63 2.52
CA HIS A 699 6.70 13.64 2.75
C HIS A 699 5.49 13.95 1.88
N THR A 700 4.94 12.94 1.20
CA THR A 700 3.69 13.07 0.44
C THR A 700 2.56 12.29 1.08
N LYS A 701 1.35 12.87 1.05
CA LYS A 701 0.10 12.18 1.38
C LYS A 701 -0.46 11.34 0.22
N LYS A 702 0.27 11.23 -0.88
CA LYS A 702 -0.13 10.50 -2.07
C LYS A 702 1.17 9.97 -2.70
N VAL A 703 1.50 8.70 -2.44
CA VAL A 703 2.51 7.98 -3.23
C VAL A 703 1.98 7.94 -4.65
N ILE A 704 2.80 8.39 -5.57
CA ILE A 704 2.55 8.22 -6.99
C ILE A 704 3.87 7.73 -7.60
N GLY A 705 3.85 6.64 -8.34
CA GLY A 705 5.05 6.06 -8.92
C GLY A 705 4.80 4.63 -9.36
N THR A 706 5.83 4.00 -9.92
CA THR A 706 5.69 2.64 -10.47
C THR A 706 6.13 1.59 -9.47
N TYR A 707 5.20 0.69 -9.13
CA TYR A 707 5.45 -0.43 -8.23
C TYR A 707 6.60 -1.31 -8.74
N GLY A 708 7.50 -1.71 -7.84
CA GLY A 708 8.75 -2.41 -8.18
C GLY A 708 9.97 -1.48 -8.36
N TYR A 709 9.77 -0.19 -8.64
CA TYR A 709 10.86 0.80 -8.70
C TYR A 709 10.88 1.73 -7.50
N MET A 710 9.77 1.82 -6.76
CA MET A 710 9.67 2.66 -5.56
C MET A 710 10.53 2.11 -4.43
N SER A 711 11.30 3.00 -3.79
CA SER A 711 12.05 2.63 -2.59
C SER A 711 11.11 2.29 -1.42
N PRO A 712 11.54 1.45 -0.47
CA PRO A 712 10.70 1.04 0.66
C PRO A 712 10.12 2.22 1.45
N GLU A 713 10.95 3.22 1.78
CA GLU A 713 10.50 4.39 2.54
C GLU A 713 9.52 5.28 1.75
N TYR A 714 9.60 5.27 0.42
CA TYR A 714 8.66 6.02 -0.41
C TYR A 714 7.33 5.27 -0.57
N ALA A 715 7.40 3.96 -0.83
CA ALA A 715 6.22 3.11 -0.99
C ALA A 715 5.42 2.95 0.32
N MET A 716 6.11 2.86 1.46
CA MET A 716 5.49 2.60 2.76
C MET A 716 5.06 3.87 3.49
N ASP A 717 5.94 4.88 3.52
CA ASP A 717 5.77 6.05 4.40
C ASP A 717 5.63 7.37 3.63
N GLY A 718 5.70 7.35 2.29
CA GLY A 718 5.63 8.54 1.45
C GLY A 718 6.82 9.45 1.52
N VAL A 719 7.92 8.97 2.09
CA VAL A 719 9.14 9.73 2.23
C VAL A 719 9.87 9.65 0.89
N PHE A 720 10.07 10.80 0.24
CA PHE A 720 10.87 10.84 -0.98
C PHE A 720 12.02 11.83 -0.85
N SER A 721 13.13 11.46 -1.47
CA SER A 721 14.36 12.23 -1.53
C SER A 721 15.16 11.80 -2.76
N MET A 722 16.33 12.39 -2.96
CA MET A 722 17.31 11.89 -3.93
C MET A 722 17.60 10.39 -3.75
N LYS A 723 17.57 9.89 -2.51
CA LYS A 723 17.85 8.47 -2.21
C LYS A 723 16.76 7.54 -2.73
N SER A 724 15.54 8.04 -2.90
CA SER A 724 14.42 7.25 -3.44
C SER A 724 14.59 7.05 -4.95
N ASP A 725 15.01 8.08 -5.69
CA ASP A 725 15.37 7.96 -7.11
C ASP A 725 16.62 7.09 -7.32
N ILE A 726 17.61 7.17 -6.42
CA ILE A 726 18.80 6.30 -6.44
C ILE A 726 18.42 4.82 -6.34
N TYR A 727 17.44 4.49 -5.50
CA TYR A 727 16.91 3.13 -5.42
C TYR A 727 16.30 2.69 -6.75
N SER A 728 15.44 3.52 -7.35
CA SER A 728 14.84 3.24 -8.66
C SER A 728 15.90 3.06 -9.75
N PHE A 729 16.97 3.85 -9.71
CA PHE A 729 18.13 3.68 -10.59
C PHE A 729 18.79 2.30 -10.40
N GLY A 730 19.04 1.88 -9.16
CA GLY A 730 19.62 0.57 -8.86
C GLY A 730 18.79 -0.60 -9.40
N VAL A 731 17.46 -0.55 -9.22
CA VAL A 731 16.54 -1.53 -9.82
C VAL A 731 16.68 -1.58 -11.33
N MET A 732 16.63 -0.42 -11.99
CA MET A 732 16.73 -0.32 -13.45
C MET A 732 18.08 -0.80 -13.99
N VAL A 733 19.19 -0.58 -13.27
CA VAL A 733 20.50 -1.12 -13.67
C VAL A 733 20.48 -2.64 -13.68
N LEU A 734 19.87 -3.29 -12.68
CA LEU A 734 19.74 -4.75 -12.67
C LEU A 734 18.87 -5.26 -13.82
N GLU A 735 17.80 -4.56 -14.18
CA GLU A 735 16.99 -4.90 -15.36
C GLU A 735 17.78 -4.76 -16.66
N ILE A 736 18.60 -3.71 -16.79
CA ILE A 736 19.46 -3.50 -17.96
C ILE A 736 20.50 -4.62 -18.06
N ILE A 737 21.11 -5.06 -16.95
CA ILE A 737 22.13 -6.12 -16.98
C ILE A 737 21.52 -7.48 -17.30
N THR A 738 20.38 -7.80 -16.69
CA THR A 738 19.75 -9.11 -16.77
C THR A 738 18.86 -9.30 -17.99
N GLY A 739 18.34 -8.20 -18.56
CA GLY A 739 17.28 -8.26 -19.57
C GLY A 739 15.95 -8.82 -19.02
N LYS A 740 15.80 -8.90 -17.69
CA LYS A 740 14.61 -9.42 -17.00
C LYS A 740 13.88 -8.28 -16.29
N ARG A 741 12.54 -8.26 -16.39
CA ARG A 741 11.70 -7.27 -15.68
C ARG A 741 11.73 -7.55 -14.19
N ASN A 742 11.98 -6.55 -13.36
CA ASN A 742 11.90 -6.69 -11.90
C ASN A 742 10.49 -7.10 -11.45
N ARG A 743 9.45 -6.55 -12.11
CA ARG A 743 8.06 -6.93 -11.87
C ARG A 743 7.77 -8.30 -12.50
N GLY A 744 7.41 -9.27 -11.66
CA GLY A 744 7.07 -10.63 -12.09
C GLY A 744 8.28 -11.58 -12.18
N PHE A 745 9.51 -11.10 -11.97
CA PHE A 745 10.66 -11.98 -11.80
C PHE A 745 10.61 -12.64 -10.42
N TYR A 746 10.61 -13.96 -10.44
CA TYR A 746 10.61 -14.79 -9.26
C TYR A 746 11.33 -16.10 -9.61
N GLU A 747 12.45 -16.36 -8.95
CA GLU A 747 13.16 -17.62 -9.12
C GLU A 747 12.41 -18.69 -8.34
N VAL A 748 11.67 -19.55 -9.06
CA VAL A 748 10.65 -20.44 -8.49
C VAL A 748 11.24 -21.44 -7.50
N GLU A 749 12.46 -21.89 -7.75
CA GLU A 749 13.15 -22.87 -6.90
C GLU A 749 13.72 -22.24 -5.61
N LEU A 750 13.91 -20.92 -5.57
CA LEU A 750 14.60 -20.21 -4.48
C LEU A 750 13.73 -19.19 -3.73
N ASP A 751 12.51 -18.88 -4.20
CA ASP A 751 11.59 -17.89 -3.60
C ASP A 751 12.25 -16.49 -3.48
N LEU A 752 12.96 -16.05 -4.53
CA LEU A 752 13.69 -14.78 -4.56
C LEU A 752 13.18 -13.85 -5.66
N ASN A 753 12.93 -12.58 -5.31
CA ASN A 753 12.77 -11.48 -6.28
C ASN A 753 14.13 -11.07 -6.88
N LEU A 754 14.14 -10.28 -7.96
CA LEU A 754 15.33 -9.97 -8.74
C LEU A 754 16.46 -9.35 -7.91
N LEU A 755 16.10 -8.48 -6.95
CA LEU A 755 17.08 -7.80 -6.09
C LEU A 755 17.79 -8.79 -5.17
N ARG A 756 17.04 -9.72 -4.58
CA ARG A 756 17.59 -10.72 -3.66
C ARG A 756 18.34 -11.83 -4.39
N TYR A 757 17.86 -12.22 -5.57
CA TYR A 757 18.57 -13.12 -6.47
C TYR A 757 19.93 -12.51 -6.89
N ALA A 758 19.95 -11.23 -7.26
CA ALA A 758 21.18 -10.53 -7.60
C ALA A 758 22.17 -10.44 -6.44
N TRP A 759 21.68 -10.17 -5.22
CA TRP A 759 22.53 -10.14 -4.03
C TRP A 759 23.08 -11.52 -3.66
N MET A 760 22.26 -12.58 -3.78
CA MET A 760 22.71 -13.95 -3.52
C MET A 760 23.86 -14.34 -4.46
N LEU A 761 23.67 -14.13 -5.78
CA LEU A 761 24.72 -14.39 -6.77
C LEU A 761 25.97 -13.54 -6.52
N TRP A 762 25.80 -12.30 -6.08
CA TRP A 762 26.93 -11.46 -5.66
C TRP A 762 27.70 -12.06 -4.48
N LYS A 763 27.01 -12.50 -3.42
CA LYS A 763 27.64 -13.12 -2.24
C LYS A 763 28.33 -14.44 -2.54
N GLU A 764 27.81 -15.21 -3.51
CA GLU A 764 28.40 -16.47 -3.96
C GLU A 764 29.57 -16.28 -4.93
N GLY A 765 29.90 -15.04 -5.33
CA GLY A 765 30.93 -14.77 -6.34
C GLY A 765 30.50 -15.17 -7.76
N ARG A 766 29.19 -15.30 -7.99
CA ARG A 766 28.54 -15.75 -9.23
C ARG A 766 27.77 -14.62 -9.94
N SER A 767 28.17 -13.37 -9.72
CA SER A 767 27.51 -12.18 -10.28
C SER A 767 27.34 -12.21 -11.81
N VAL A 768 28.15 -12.97 -12.53
CA VAL A 768 28.09 -13.13 -14.00
C VAL A 768 26.83 -13.83 -14.45
N ASP A 769 26.29 -14.70 -13.61
CA ASP A 769 25.08 -15.47 -13.91
C ASP A 769 23.85 -14.53 -14.01
N LEU A 770 23.98 -13.27 -13.58
CA LEU A 770 22.99 -12.21 -13.82
C LEU A 770 23.04 -11.63 -15.23
N LEU A 771 24.12 -11.84 -15.99
CA LEU A 771 24.25 -11.24 -17.31
C LEU A 771 23.26 -11.88 -18.28
N ASP A 772 22.57 -11.04 -19.04
CA ASP A 772 21.64 -11.46 -20.09
C ASP A 772 22.28 -12.48 -21.03
N GLU A 773 21.67 -13.66 -21.18
CA GLU A 773 22.15 -14.79 -22.01
C GLU A 773 22.40 -14.41 -23.48
N VAL A 774 21.76 -13.34 -23.96
CA VAL A 774 21.92 -12.82 -25.32
C VAL A 774 23.24 -12.05 -25.49
N MET A 775 23.97 -11.79 -24.41
CA MET A 775 25.28 -11.14 -24.39
C MET A 775 26.40 -12.11 -24.81
N ASP A 776 26.48 -12.38 -26.10
CA ASP A 776 27.57 -13.16 -26.68
C ASP A 776 28.73 -12.21 -27.09
N GLY A 777 29.96 -12.49 -26.63
CA GLY A 777 31.18 -11.77 -27.01
C GLY A 777 32.14 -11.36 -25.88
N SER A 778 33.23 -10.68 -26.24
CA SER A 778 34.22 -10.15 -25.28
C SER A 778 33.69 -8.89 -24.59
N PHE A 779 33.24 -9.01 -23.34
CA PHE A 779 32.89 -7.88 -22.49
C PHE A 779 33.86 -7.76 -21.31
N ASN A 780 34.01 -6.55 -20.79
CA ASN A 780 34.84 -6.30 -19.63
C ASN A 780 34.12 -6.78 -18.37
N TYR A 781 34.48 -7.96 -17.88
CA TYR A 781 33.93 -8.56 -16.66
C TYR A 781 33.96 -7.58 -15.47
N SER A 782 35.03 -6.80 -15.34
CA SER A 782 35.19 -5.86 -14.23
C SER A 782 34.14 -4.74 -14.27
N GLU A 783 33.71 -4.31 -15.46
CA GLU A 783 32.64 -3.32 -15.62
C GLU A 783 31.28 -3.92 -15.24
N VAL A 784 31.00 -5.14 -15.68
CA VAL A 784 29.75 -5.84 -15.33
C VAL A 784 29.64 -5.98 -13.82
N LEU A 785 30.69 -6.51 -13.18
CA LEU A 785 30.76 -6.69 -11.75
C LEU A 785 30.57 -5.36 -11.01
N ARG A 786 31.21 -4.29 -11.49
CA ARG A 786 31.10 -2.94 -10.92
C ARG A 786 29.68 -2.39 -11.03
N CYS A 787 29.02 -2.56 -12.18
CA CYS A 787 27.63 -2.14 -12.35
C CYS A 787 26.68 -2.89 -11.39
N ILE A 788 26.86 -4.20 -11.22
CA ILE A 788 26.07 -5.01 -10.27
C ILE A 788 26.31 -4.53 -8.84
N GLN A 789 27.56 -4.33 -8.45
CA GLN A 789 27.93 -3.85 -7.12
C GLN A 789 27.31 -2.48 -6.82
N VAL A 790 27.44 -1.54 -7.75
CA VAL A 790 26.85 -0.20 -7.63
C VAL A 790 25.32 -0.28 -7.58
N ALA A 791 24.69 -1.15 -8.38
CA ALA A 791 23.25 -1.34 -8.34
C ALA A 791 22.77 -1.87 -6.98
N LEU A 792 23.49 -2.85 -6.40
CA LEU A 792 23.20 -3.39 -5.07
C LEU A 792 23.36 -2.33 -3.97
N LEU A 793 24.38 -1.48 -4.04
CA LEU A 793 24.52 -0.31 -3.14
C LEU A 793 23.37 0.69 -3.28
N CYS A 794 22.84 0.85 -4.49
CA CYS A 794 21.72 1.75 -4.76
C CYS A 794 20.39 1.21 -4.19
N VAL A 795 20.18 -0.11 -4.16
CA VAL A 795 18.95 -0.74 -3.65
C VAL A 795 18.99 -1.10 -2.15
N GLU A 796 19.96 -0.56 -1.41
CA GLU A 796 20.03 -0.66 0.05
C GLU A 796 18.72 -0.23 0.73
N VAL A 797 18.30 -0.98 1.77
CA VAL A 797 17.03 -0.71 2.48
C VAL A 797 17.05 0.66 3.10
N GLN A 798 18.12 0.96 3.84
CA GLN A 798 18.21 2.22 4.56
C GLN A 798 18.68 3.33 3.59
N PRO A 799 17.90 4.41 3.39
CA PRO A 799 18.24 5.47 2.44
C PRO A 799 19.61 6.13 2.71
N ARG A 800 20.04 6.15 3.98
CA ARG A 800 21.34 6.74 4.38
C ARG A 800 22.54 5.95 3.83
N ASN A 801 22.38 4.65 3.58
CA ASN A 801 23.44 3.77 3.09
C ASN A 801 23.59 3.88 1.57
N ARG A 802 22.55 4.32 0.85
CA ARG A 802 22.61 4.51 -0.61
C ARG A 802 23.62 5.62 -0.96
N PRO A 803 24.47 5.45 -1.99
CA PRO A 803 25.43 6.46 -2.41
C PRO A 803 24.75 7.71 -2.99
N LEU A 804 25.46 8.83 -3.09
CA LEU A 804 25.00 9.99 -3.88
C LEU A 804 25.18 9.71 -5.38
N MET A 805 24.47 10.41 -6.26
CA MET A 805 24.59 10.16 -7.70
C MET A 805 25.95 10.57 -8.25
N SER A 806 26.59 11.61 -7.72
CA SER A 806 28.00 11.91 -8.02
C SER A 806 28.94 10.76 -7.64
N SER A 807 28.71 10.11 -6.50
CA SER A 807 29.46 8.92 -6.09
C SER A 807 29.19 7.74 -7.03
N VAL A 808 27.93 7.53 -7.43
CA VAL A 808 27.55 6.49 -8.42
C VAL A 808 28.26 6.72 -9.75
N VAL A 809 28.23 7.94 -10.29
CA VAL A 809 28.91 8.29 -11.54
C VAL A 809 30.42 8.12 -11.41
N MET A 810 31.02 8.51 -10.29
CA MET A 810 32.44 8.30 -10.02
C MET A 810 32.79 6.81 -9.98
N MET A 811 32.02 5.99 -9.25
CA MET A 811 32.22 4.55 -9.16
C MET A 811 32.09 3.88 -10.53
N LEU A 812 31.10 4.25 -11.34
CA LEU A 812 30.92 3.67 -12.67
C LEU A 812 32.02 4.10 -13.66
N ALA A 813 32.38 5.39 -13.67
CA ALA A 813 33.29 5.97 -14.67
C ALA A 813 34.78 5.77 -14.38
N SER A 814 35.15 5.39 -13.15
CA SER A 814 36.56 5.19 -12.76
C SER A 814 36.92 3.71 -12.72
N GLU A 815 37.95 3.33 -13.48
CA GLU A 815 38.45 1.95 -13.53
C GLU A 815 39.06 1.47 -12.21
N ASN A 816 39.61 2.40 -11.41
CA ASN A 816 40.33 2.12 -10.15
C ASN A 816 39.55 2.54 -8.88
N ALA A 817 38.25 2.86 -8.99
CA ALA A 817 37.47 3.26 -7.83
C ALA A 817 37.27 2.07 -6.87
N THR A 818 37.57 2.29 -5.59
CA THR A 818 37.24 1.35 -4.52
C THR A 818 35.74 1.44 -4.22
N VAL A 819 34.98 0.41 -4.62
CA VAL A 819 33.53 0.32 -4.40
C VAL A 819 33.27 -0.45 -3.10
N PRO A 820 32.46 0.08 -2.15
CA PRO A 820 32.10 -0.62 -0.92
C PRO A 820 31.35 -1.93 -1.15
N GLU A 821 31.42 -2.88 -0.20
CA GLU A 821 30.60 -4.08 -0.27
C GLU A 821 29.13 -3.77 0.01
N PRO A 822 28.18 -4.28 -0.81
CA PRO A 822 26.75 -4.10 -0.60
C PRO A 822 26.20 -5.02 0.52
N ASN A 823 25.28 -4.50 1.34
CA ASN A 823 24.54 -5.30 2.33
C ASN A 823 23.36 -6.03 1.70
N GLU A 824 22.72 -6.93 2.46
CA GLU A 824 21.53 -7.66 1.99
C GLU A 824 20.35 -6.70 1.73
N PRO A 825 19.72 -6.76 0.54
CA PRO A 825 18.48 -6.03 0.29
C PRO A 825 17.33 -6.63 1.11
N GLY A 826 16.53 -5.77 1.75
CA GLY A 826 15.44 -6.14 2.66
C GLY A 826 14.18 -6.69 1.98
N VAL A 827 13.28 -7.22 2.81
CA VAL A 827 12.18 -8.15 2.45
C VAL A 827 11.01 -7.51 1.66
N ASN A 828 10.59 -8.25 0.62
CA ASN A 828 9.33 -8.32 -0.15
C ASN A 828 8.38 -7.11 -0.26
N ILE A 829 8.45 -6.46 -1.43
CA ILE A 829 7.31 -5.82 -2.11
C ILE A 829 7.05 -6.63 -3.40
N GLY A 830 6.56 -7.86 -3.27
CA GLY A 830 6.49 -8.78 -4.42
C GLY A 830 5.76 -10.09 -4.17
N LYS A 831 4.43 -10.05 -4.04
CA LYS A 831 3.56 -11.21 -4.34
C LYS A 831 2.22 -10.73 -4.90
N ASN A 832 2.09 -10.75 -6.22
CA ASN A 832 0.84 -10.92 -6.96
C ASN A 832 1.04 -12.20 -7.78
N THR A 833 0.74 -13.36 -7.21
CA THR A 833 0.70 -14.61 -7.98
C THR A 833 -0.70 -14.80 -8.54
N SER A 834 -0.98 -14.13 -9.66
CA SER A 834 -2.00 -14.52 -10.64
C SER A 834 -1.72 -13.78 -11.96
N ASP A 835 -0.60 -14.07 -12.62
CA ASP A 835 -0.36 -13.67 -14.02
C ASP A 835 0.70 -14.61 -14.62
N THR A 836 0.39 -15.90 -14.68
CA THR A 836 1.07 -16.81 -15.61
C THR A 836 0.07 -17.88 -16.05
N GLU A 837 -0.80 -17.47 -16.97
CA GLU A 837 -1.13 -18.18 -18.21
C GLU A 837 -2.28 -17.42 -18.88
N SER A 838 -1.93 -16.66 -19.94
CA SER A 838 -2.80 -15.94 -20.89
C SER A 838 -2.57 -14.43 -20.92
N SER A 839 -1.47 -13.98 -21.52
CA SER A 839 -1.45 -12.79 -22.37
C SER A 839 -0.09 -12.63 -23.04
N GLN A 840 0.09 -13.38 -24.15
CA GLN A 840 0.97 -12.88 -25.19
C GLN A 840 0.36 -11.57 -25.73
N GLY A 841 1.05 -10.47 -25.50
CA GLY A 841 0.82 -9.18 -26.14
C GLY A 841 -0.15 -8.24 -25.42
N LEU A 842 0.36 -7.37 -24.53
CA LEU A 842 -0.04 -5.96 -24.35
C LEU A 842 0.74 -5.36 -23.15
N THR A 843 1.49 -4.29 -23.42
CA THR A 843 2.32 -3.55 -22.45
C THR A 843 1.48 -2.76 -21.45
N ALA A 844 1.26 -3.27 -20.23
CA ALA A 844 0.55 -2.56 -19.17
C ALA A 844 1.50 -1.69 -18.31
N ASN A 845 1.71 -0.43 -18.75
CA ASN A 845 2.54 0.59 -18.10
C ASN A 845 1.73 1.52 -17.16
N ASN A 846 1.09 0.96 -16.13
CA ASN A 846 0.23 1.76 -15.22
C ASN A 846 1.04 2.41 -14.08
N VAL A 847 0.84 3.72 -13.88
CA VAL A 847 1.32 4.48 -12.71
C VAL A 847 0.46 4.12 -11.50
N THR A 848 1.09 3.74 -10.39
CA THR A 848 0.38 3.41 -9.15
C THR A 848 0.16 4.69 -8.35
N ILE A 849 -1.10 4.96 -8.00
CA ILE A 849 -1.47 6.04 -7.08
C ILE A 849 -1.91 5.40 -5.77
N THR A 850 -1.12 5.57 -4.72
CA THR A 850 -1.47 5.16 -3.36
C THR A 850 -1.62 6.42 -2.51
N ALA A 851 -2.83 6.75 -2.08
CA ALA A 851 -3.01 7.84 -1.12
C ALA A 851 -2.40 7.44 0.24
N ILE A 852 -1.46 8.23 0.73
CA ILE A 852 -0.95 8.17 2.11
C ILE A 852 -1.74 9.18 2.90
N ASP A 853 -2.78 8.77 3.59
CA ASP A 853 -3.45 9.73 4.46
C ASP A 853 -2.47 10.24 5.53
N ALA A 854 -2.45 11.56 5.74
CA ALA A 854 -1.69 12.14 6.84
C ALA A 854 -2.13 11.52 8.16
N ARG A 855 -1.15 11.04 8.92
CA ARG A 855 -1.19 11.02 10.37
C ARG A 855 0.15 11.48 10.90
#